data_AF-A0A8J7WDK7-F1
#
_entry.id   AF-A0A8J7WDK7-F1
#
_cell.length_a   1.000
_cell.length_b   1.000
_cell.length_c   1.000
_cell.angle_alpha   90.00
_cell.angle_beta   90.00
_cell.angle_gamma   90.00
#
_symmetry.space_group_name_H-M   'P 1'
#
loop_
_entity.id
_entity.type
_entity.pdbx_description
1 polymer ?
#
loop_
_entity_poly.entity_id
_entity_poly.type
_entity_poly.pdbx_seq_one_letter_code
_entity_poly.pdbx_strand_id
1 'polypeptide(L)'
;MTDIRVGLIGAGYIASWHAEALAATRGVRLSAICDVSESAAQGLAQAWGAQAFTSVDAMAEAQAVDAVHILTPPHLHEEIALKCLTLGLHVLVEKPVAESAAATMRIRDAAASAGRRFHAGHNFLGLPAYGRMKAAMQAGAYGRVSSAEITWALPLAPLRSGPFNLWLLRTPQNLLLELGPHPMAFAHDLFGPVTITHAEALKPVMLPGDDPRPQGFRILGRAGDVDVTFTLSMVEVIDDRSVVLRGSSARARLDFANDVLVVERDNASDLVVNPLRRQLDLSRQHLAEGLRNAWVQAVSLNTKNPYGRSFRGMNAAVYGALAKGTPPDPRFSADSAVAVMQALDDAIAALPPEARAVKAPAVPTRTPKPSALVIGGTGFIGRTLTRRLVAEGSDVRVLSRGRHGPFPDLPDRVETVCVSLHDQDALAQAMQGVDVVFNLAKSLDKTWEDALRNDVGVAVTVAEAAMQAGVRRLVYTGTIASYDMSDPRVTITEDTSFAADMRDRNLYARSKAECERRLMALHDERGLPLVIARPGIVVGHGGPLQHWGIGRWHGAGAVRIWGHGRNILPFVLIDDVADGLVRMIDPDVVGQSFNLVGEPMLSARGYFDAIHQTLGARIRVSPGNLHAFYASDAVKYALKKYALRRKGVVRPSLADWKSRAHLSPFAIDKPRRALGWRPETDPECFIEKAIRDANLLGL
;
A
#
# COMPACT_ATOMS: atom_id res chain seq x y z
N MET A 1 26.78 -10.92 -28.89
CA MET A 1 25.49 -10.28 -29.23
C MET A 1 25.39 -9.03 -28.38
N THR A 2 24.94 -7.92 -28.95
CA THR A 2 24.65 -6.68 -28.22
C THR A 2 23.44 -6.92 -27.31
N ASP A 3 23.50 -6.43 -26.07
CA ASP A 3 22.38 -6.55 -25.14
C ASP A 3 21.15 -5.78 -25.66
N ILE A 4 19.96 -6.31 -25.42
CA ILE A 4 18.69 -5.62 -25.70
C ILE A 4 18.55 -4.48 -24.70
N ARG A 5 18.44 -3.24 -25.20
CA ARG A 5 18.30 -2.04 -24.37
C ARG A 5 16.84 -1.85 -24.01
N VAL A 6 16.53 -1.87 -22.72
CA VAL A 6 15.16 -1.76 -22.22
C VAL A 6 14.99 -0.45 -21.45
N GLY A 7 13.90 0.26 -21.72
CA GLY A 7 13.45 1.42 -20.96
C GLY A 7 12.27 1.11 -20.04
N LEU A 8 12.13 1.86 -18.95
CA LEU A 8 10.90 1.87 -18.13
C LEU A 8 10.16 3.19 -18.36
N ILE A 9 8.87 3.13 -18.67
CA ILE A 9 7.99 4.30 -18.73
C ILE A 9 7.10 4.28 -17.48
N GLY A 10 7.30 5.25 -16.59
CA GLY A 10 6.75 5.29 -15.24
C GLY A 10 7.78 4.85 -14.20
N ALA A 11 8.18 5.78 -13.32
CA ALA A 11 9.13 5.57 -12.22
C ALA A 11 8.41 5.33 -10.87
N GLY A 12 7.19 4.78 -10.92
CA GLY A 12 6.36 4.49 -9.76
C GLY A 12 6.81 3.26 -8.95
N TYR A 13 5.94 2.82 -8.03
CA TYR A 13 6.22 1.71 -7.10
C TYR A 13 6.72 0.43 -7.80
N ILE A 14 6.06 0.04 -8.90
CA ILE A 14 6.33 -1.22 -9.59
C ILE A 14 7.66 -1.18 -10.38
N ALA A 15 8.13 0.00 -10.76
CA ALA A 15 9.35 0.18 -11.57
C ALA A 15 10.59 -0.42 -10.94
N SER A 16 10.72 -0.34 -9.61
CA SER A 16 11.84 -0.95 -8.89
C SER A 16 11.89 -2.48 -9.00
N TRP A 17 10.73 -3.16 -9.13
CA TRP A 17 10.65 -4.60 -9.33
C TRP A 17 11.06 -4.99 -10.75
N HIS A 18 10.61 -4.25 -11.77
CA HIS A 18 11.04 -4.47 -13.15
C HIS A 18 12.52 -4.15 -13.35
N ALA A 19 13.02 -3.05 -12.79
CA ALA A 19 14.43 -2.67 -12.90
C ALA A 19 15.35 -3.77 -12.35
N GLU A 20 15.03 -4.30 -11.17
CA GLU A 20 15.78 -5.42 -10.58
C GLU A 20 15.70 -6.69 -11.43
N ALA A 21 14.51 -7.03 -11.93
CA ALA A 21 14.32 -8.21 -12.76
C ALA A 21 15.06 -8.09 -14.11
N LEU A 22 15.05 -6.91 -14.74
CA LEU A 22 15.78 -6.62 -15.97
C LEU A 22 17.29 -6.71 -15.75
N ALA A 23 17.80 -6.10 -14.68
CA ALA A 23 19.23 -6.18 -14.33
C ALA A 23 19.70 -7.63 -14.08
N ALA A 24 18.81 -8.51 -13.63
CA ALA A 24 19.08 -9.93 -13.45
C ALA A 24 18.87 -10.78 -14.72
N THR A 25 18.37 -10.20 -15.82
CA THR A 25 18.08 -10.91 -17.06
C THR A 25 19.28 -10.88 -18.00
N ARG A 26 19.78 -12.06 -18.40
CA ARG A 26 20.94 -12.18 -19.30
C ARG A 26 20.62 -11.60 -20.68
N GLY A 27 21.54 -10.83 -21.25
CA GLY A 27 21.39 -10.26 -22.60
C GLY A 27 20.49 -9.03 -22.66
N VAL A 28 20.19 -8.43 -21.51
CA VAL A 28 19.30 -7.27 -21.36
C VAL A 28 20.00 -6.20 -20.53
N ARG A 29 19.87 -4.94 -20.96
CA ARG A 29 20.38 -3.78 -20.24
C ARG A 29 19.26 -2.79 -19.96
N LEU A 30 19.03 -2.46 -18.69
CA LEU A 30 18.22 -1.29 -18.34
C LEU A 30 18.99 -0.02 -18.76
N SER A 31 18.43 0.73 -19.69
CA SER A 31 19.13 1.80 -20.41
C SER A 31 18.49 3.17 -20.22
N ALA A 32 17.18 3.22 -20.01
CA ALA A 32 16.43 4.46 -19.86
C ALA A 32 15.32 4.34 -18.79
N ILE A 33 15.04 5.44 -18.11
CA ILE A 33 13.85 5.66 -17.28
C ILE A 33 13.15 6.92 -17.80
N CYS A 34 11.87 6.80 -18.12
CA CYS A 34 11.04 7.90 -18.59
C CYS A 34 9.90 8.15 -17.59
N ASP A 35 9.78 9.35 -17.06
CA ASP A 35 8.64 9.78 -16.23
C ASP A 35 8.39 11.28 -16.44
N VAL A 36 7.13 11.70 -16.40
CA VAL A 36 6.77 13.13 -16.49
C VAL A 36 7.37 13.94 -15.33
N SER A 37 7.63 13.29 -14.19
CA SER A 37 8.40 13.85 -13.09
C SER A 37 9.90 13.60 -13.32
N GLU A 38 10.61 14.67 -13.67
CA GLU A 38 12.06 14.63 -13.87
C GLU A 38 12.80 14.07 -12.62
N SER A 39 12.40 14.50 -11.43
CA SER A 39 13.00 14.02 -10.17
C SER A 39 12.77 12.53 -9.93
N ALA A 40 11.58 12.01 -10.27
CA ALA A 40 11.30 10.58 -10.17
C ALA A 40 12.13 9.78 -11.19
N ALA A 41 12.21 10.26 -12.44
CA ALA A 41 13.02 9.65 -13.48
C ALA A 41 14.50 9.61 -13.10
N GLN A 42 15.07 10.73 -12.68
CA GLN A 42 16.47 10.86 -12.25
C GLN A 42 16.76 9.96 -11.04
N GLY A 43 15.90 9.98 -10.02
CA GLY A 43 16.08 9.20 -8.80
C GLY A 43 16.17 7.69 -9.06
N LEU A 44 15.32 7.16 -9.96
CA LEU A 44 15.41 5.75 -10.34
C LEU A 44 16.56 5.49 -11.31
N ALA A 45 16.79 6.37 -12.28
CA ALA A 45 17.84 6.20 -13.28
C ALA A 45 19.25 6.12 -12.64
N GLN A 46 19.54 7.01 -11.68
CA GLN A 46 20.81 7.05 -10.96
C GLN A 46 21.09 5.75 -10.21
N ALA A 47 20.06 5.13 -9.62
CA ALA A 47 20.19 3.87 -8.87
C ALA A 47 20.64 2.69 -9.75
N TRP A 48 20.44 2.78 -11.07
CA TRP A 48 20.72 1.70 -12.02
C TRP A 48 21.69 2.09 -13.14
N GLY A 49 22.23 3.32 -13.13
CA GLY A 49 23.10 3.81 -14.20
C GLY A 49 22.40 3.94 -15.56
N ALA A 50 21.10 4.23 -15.55
CA ALA A 50 20.28 4.47 -16.74
C ALA A 50 20.22 5.97 -17.07
N GLN A 51 19.77 6.31 -18.28
CA GLN A 51 19.48 7.70 -18.68
C GLN A 51 18.06 8.10 -18.26
N ALA A 52 17.87 9.32 -17.77
CA ALA A 52 16.56 9.84 -17.40
C ALA A 52 15.96 10.66 -18.56
N PHE A 53 14.67 10.46 -18.83
CA PHE A 53 13.90 11.19 -19.83
C PHE A 53 12.57 11.65 -19.23
N THR A 54 12.01 12.73 -19.77
CA THR A 54 10.69 13.25 -19.39
C THR A 54 9.62 13.03 -20.45
N SER A 55 9.98 12.50 -21.62
CA SER A 55 9.05 12.13 -22.69
C SER A 55 9.49 10.89 -23.45
N VAL A 56 8.51 10.15 -23.99
CA VAL A 56 8.74 8.96 -24.82
C VAL A 56 9.45 9.34 -26.13
N ASP A 57 9.14 10.50 -26.71
CA ASP A 57 9.75 10.96 -27.96
C ASP A 57 11.25 11.20 -27.78
N ALA A 58 11.65 11.95 -26.74
CA ALA A 58 13.06 12.22 -26.46
C ALA A 58 13.85 10.92 -26.20
N MET A 59 13.24 9.95 -25.51
CA MET A 59 13.85 8.64 -25.27
C MET A 59 14.05 7.84 -26.57
N ALA A 60 13.09 7.91 -27.49
CA ALA A 60 13.15 7.22 -28.78
C ALA A 60 14.10 7.92 -29.78
N GLU A 61 14.09 9.25 -29.84
CA GLU A 61 14.99 10.08 -30.67
C GLU A 61 16.46 9.88 -30.27
N ALA A 62 16.74 9.79 -28.97
CA ALA A 62 18.06 9.43 -28.46
C ALA A 62 18.46 7.97 -28.79
N GLN A 63 17.56 7.21 -29.44
CA GLN A 63 17.69 5.79 -29.73
C GLN A 63 18.11 5.00 -28.48
N ALA A 64 17.63 5.38 -27.30
CA ALA A 64 18.15 4.86 -26.04
C ALA A 64 17.73 3.41 -25.79
N VAL A 65 16.65 2.95 -26.42
CA VAL A 65 15.94 1.70 -26.12
C VAL A 65 15.57 0.93 -27.39
N ASP A 66 15.48 -0.39 -27.28
CA ASP A 66 14.93 -1.31 -28.29
C ASP A 66 13.55 -1.84 -27.86
N ALA A 67 13.30 -1.87 -26.54
CA ALA A 67 12.05 -2.28 -25.93
C ALA A 67 11.72 -1.42 -24.71
N VAL A 68 10.44 -1.35 -24.34
CA VAL A 68 9.98 -0.61 -23.16
C VAL A 68 9.04 -1.43 -22.30
N HIS A 69 9.12 -1.24 -20.99
CA HIS A 69 8.07 -1.64 -20.06
C HIS A 69 7.21 -0.42 -19.71
N ILE A 70 5.91 -0.52 -19.92
CA ILE A 70 4.94 0.54 -19.61
C ILE A 70 4.35 0.25 -18.24
N LEU A 71 4.69 1.10 -17.26
CA LEU A 71 4.45 0.94 -15.83
C LEU A 71 3.65 2.12 -15.25
N THR A 72 2.86 2.77 -16.10
CA THR A 72 2.05 3.94 -15.77
C THR A 72 0.70 3.50 -15.18
N PRO A 73 -0.18 4.44 -14.78
CA PRO A 73 -1.56 4.08 -14.46
C PRO A 73 -2.31 3.49 -15.67
N PRO A 74 -3.24 2.53 -15.48
CA PRO A 74 -3.84 1.77 -16.60
C PRO A 74 -4.54 2.57 -17.69
N HIS A 75 -5.23 3.66 -17.34
CA HIS A 75 -5.86 4.56 -18.31
C HIS A 75 -4.89 5.22 -19.30
N LEU A 76 -3.57 5.16 -19.05
CA LEU A 76 -2.53 5.69 -19.94
C LEU A 76 -1.83 4.60 -20.76
N HIS A 77 -2.09 3.32 -20.47
CA HIS A 77 -1.35 2.21 -21.10
C HIS A 77 -1.54 2.16 -22.61
N GLU A 78 -2.78 2.29 -23.08
CA GLU A 78 -3.11 2.18 -24.50
C GLU A 78 -2.38 3.25 -25.32
N GLU A 79 -2.57 4.53 -24.96
CA GLU A 79 -1.96 5.64 -25.68
C GLU A 79 -0.43 5.53 -25.75
N ILE A 80 0.21 5.21 -24.62
CA ILE A 80 1.66 5.06 -24.54
C ILE A 80 2.13 3.85 -25.35
N ALA A 81 1.41 2.72 -25.29
CA ALA A 81 1.76 1.51 -26.05
C ALA A 81 1.68 1.75 -27.56
N LEU A 82 0.60 2.35 -28.04
CA LEU A 82 0.43 2.70 -29.46
C LEU A 82 1.54 3.64 -29.94
N LYS A 83 1.91 4.63 -29.13
CA LYS A 83 3.01 5.54 -29.40
C LYS A 83 4.35 4.81 -29.51
N CYS A 84 4.68 3.97 -28.54
CA CYS A 84 5.94 3.21 -28.55
C CYS A 84 6.04 2.25 -29.74
N LEU A 85 4.93 1.58 -30.08
CA LEU A 85 4.86 0.68 -31.24
C LEU A 85 5.06 1.43 -32.56
N THR A 86 4.45 2.62 -32.70
CA THR A 86 4.64 3.50 -33.86
C THR A 86 6.10 3.94 -34.02
N LEU A 87 6.79 4.17 -32.91
CA LEU A 87 8.22 4.47 -32.86
C LEU A 87 9.12 3.23 -33.07
N GLY A 88 8.53 2.07 -33.37
CA GLY A 88 9.26 0.84 -33.67
C GLY A 88 9.83 0.12 -32.44
N LEU A 89 9.30 0.36 -31.25
CA LEU A 89 9.76 -0.29 -30.01
C LEU A 89 8.96 -1.55 -29.71
N HIS A 90 9.59 -2.56 -29.13
CA HIS A 90 8.85 -3.67 -28.49
C HIS A 90 8.25 -3.19 -27.16
N VAL A 91 7.07 -3.67 -26.79
CA VAL A 91 6.37 -3.22 -25.59
C VAL A 91 6.01 -4.39 -24.67
N LEU A 92 6.26 -4.22 -23.37
CA LEU A 92 5.64 -4.98 -22.29
C LEU A 92 4.76 -4.03 -21.50
N VAL A 93 3.48 -4.33 -21.37
CA VAL A 93 2.52 -3.47 -20.66
C VAL A 93 2.17 -4.12 -19.34
N GLU A 94 2.35 -3.41 -18.22
CA GLU A 94 1.93 -3.91 -16.91
C GLU A 94 0.42 -4.13 -16.83
N LYS A 95 0.01 -4.98 -15.88
CA LYS A 95 -1.39 -5.34 -15.72
C LYS A 95 -2.19 -4.23 -14.99
N PRO A 96 -3.50 -4.09 -15.28
CA PRO A 96 -4.17 -4.59 -16.48
C PRO A 96 -3.60 -3.92 -17.73
N VAL A 97 -3.47 -4.67 -18.82
CA VAL A 97 -2.80 -4.18 -20.03
C VAL A 97 -3.53 -2.99 -20.67
N ALA A 98 -4.84 -2.89 -20.50
CA ALA A 98 -5.67 -1.75 -20.82
C ALA A 98 -6.96 -1.79 -19.98
N GLU A 99 -7.85 -0.81 -20.14
CA GLU A 99 -9.14 -0.77 -19.43
C GLU A 99 -10.25 -1.62 -20.11
N SER A 100 -9.96 -2.26 -21.24
CA SER A 100 -10.88 -3.19 -21.93
C SER A 100 -10.16 -4.16 -22.88
N ALA A 101 -10.83 -5.24 -23.27
CA ALA A 101 -10.37 -6.13 -24.33
C ALA A 101 -10.25 -5.41 -25.67
N ALA A 102 -11.18 -4.51 -25.99
CA ALA A 102 -11.15 -3.71 -27.21
C ALA A 102 -9.89 -2.84 -27.34
N ALA A 103 -9.51 -2.16 -26.26
CA ALA A 103 -8.24 -1.42 -26.19
C ALA A 103 -7.03 -2.33 -26.35
N THR A 104 -7.06 -3.51 -25.73
CA THR A 104 -5.99 -4.51 -25.83
C THR A 104 -5.83 -5.04 -27.26
N MET A 105 -6.93 -5.26 -27.98
CA MET A 105 -6.91 -5.64 -29.40
C MET A 105 -6.25 -4.57 -30.26
N ARG A 106 -6.53 -3.29 -30.02
CA ARG A 106 -5.88 -2.19 -30.75
C ARG A 106 -4.37 -2.16 -30.53
N ILE A 107 -3.89 -2.43 -29.30
CA ILE A 107 -2.45 -2.57 -29.02
C ILE A 107 -1.85 -3.76 -29.79
N ARG A 108 -2.52 -4.92 -29.79
CA ARG A 108 -2.09 -6.10 -30.56
C ARG A 108 -1.96 -5.79 -32.04
N ASP A 109 -2.98 -5.17 -32.63
CA ASP A 109 -3.06 -4.90 -34.07
C ASP A 109 -2.00 -3.86 -34.48
N ALA A 110 -1.75 -2.85 -33.64
CA ALA A 110 -0.64 -1.91 -33.82
C ALA A 110 0.72 -2.61 -33.74
N ALA A 111 0.90 -3.56 -32.81
CA ALA A 111 2.15 -4.31 -32.69
C ALA A 111 2.42 -5.18 -33.92
N ALA A 112 1.39 -5.86 -34.42
CA ALA A 112 1.46 -6.63 -35.66
C ALA A 112 1.82 -5.73 -36.85
N SER A 113 1.16 -4.57 -36.98
CA SER A 113 1.40 -3.60 -38.06
C SER A 113 2.83 -3.04 -38.03
N ALA A 114 3.39 -2.81 -36.84
CA ALA A 114 4.76 -2.31 -36.67
C ALA A 114 5.83 -3.40 -36.80
N GLY A 115 5.45 -4.69 -36.92
CA GLY A 115 6.39 -5.81 -36.84
C GLY A 115 7.08 -5.92 -35.48
N ARG A 116 6.44 -5.43 -34.42
CA ARG A 116 6.96 -5.42 -33.04
C ARG A 116 6.19 -6.37 -32.14
N ARG A 117 6.75 -6.62 -30.95
CA ARG A 117 6.17 -7.55 -29.98
C ARG A 117 5.44 -6.76 -28.90
N PHE A 118 4.23 -7.22 -28.57
CA PHE A 118 3.48 -6.79 -27.41
C PHE A 118 3.39 -7.96 -26.42
N HIS A 119 3.79 -7.69 -25.17
CA HIS A 119 3.74 -8.63 -24.06
C HIS A 119 2.90 -8.10 -22.90
N ALA A 120 2.15 -8.99 -22.25
CA ALA A 120 1.41 -8.68 -21.02
C ALA A 120 2.23 -8.93 -19.75
N GLY A 121 2.15 -8.01 -18.79
CA GLY A 121 2.78 -8.06 -17.47
C GLY A 121 2.16 -9.08 -16.49
N HIS A 122 1.83 -10.29 -16.94
CA HIS A 122 1.25 -11.35 -16.10
C HIS A 122 2.33 -12.12 -15.32
N ASN A 123 3.14 -11.40 -14.54
CA ASN A 123 4.37 -11.88 -13.91
C ASN A 123 4.25 -13.24 -13.20
N PHE A 124 3.14 -13.56 -12.52
CA PHE A 124 2.95 -14.84 -11.81
C PHE A 124 3.02 -16.09 -12.70
N LEU A 125 2.78 -15.98 -14.02
CA LEU A 125 3.03 -17.05 -14.98
C LEU A 125 4.52 -17.38 -15.15
N GLY A 126 5.41 -16.50 -14.66
CA GLY A 126 6.86 -16.70 -14.59
C GLY A 126 7.32 -17.48 -13.37
N LEU A 127 6.43 -17.88 -12.46
CA LEU A 127 6.82 -18.63 -11.26
C LEU A 127 7.32 -20.04 -11.60
N PRO A 128 8.43 -20.50 -10.98
CA PRO A 128 8.93 -21.86 -11.17
C PRO A 128 7.94 -22.94 -10.72
N ALA A 129 7.21 -22.75 -9.61
CA ALA A 129 6.20 -23.70 -9.17
C ALA A 129 5.02 -23.79 -10.14
N TYR A 130 4.64 -22.66 -10.75
CA TYR A 130 3.66 -22.66 -11.83
C TYR A 130 4.14 -23.46 -13.04
N GLY A 131 5.37 -23.24 -13.48
CA GLY A 131 5.98 -24.02 -14.57
C GLY A 131 5.98 -25.53 -14.30
N ARG A 132 6.29 -25.94 -13.06
CA ARG A 132 6.21 -27.36 -12.64
C ARG A 132 4.77 -27.90 -12.70
N MET A 133 3.80 -27.11 -12.24
CA MET A 133 2.38 -27.49 -12.28
C MET A 133 1.89 -27.70 -13.72
N LYS A 134 2.18 -26.73 -14.60
CA LYS A 134 1.80 -26.79 -16.01
C LYS A 134 2.45 -27.98 -16.72
N ALA A 135 3.75 -28.19 -16.53
CA ALA A 135 4.48 -29.31 -17.14
C ALA A 135 3.93 -30.67 -16.68
N ALA A 136 3.62 -30.82 -15.39
CA ALA A 136 3.04 -32.04 -14.85
C ALA A 136 1.62 -32.30 -15.39
N MET A 137 0.81 -31.25 -15.54
CA MET A 137 -0.52 -31.35 -16.16
C MET A 137 -0.40 -31.79 -17.63
N GLN A 138 0.48 -31.17 -18.41
CA GLN A 138 0.70 -31.50 -19.82
C GLN A 138 1.25 -32.93 -20.01
N ALA A 139 2.03 -33.42 -19.06
CA ALA A 139 2.51 -34.81 -19.02
C ALA A 139 1.43 -35.82 -18.58
N GLY A 140 0.19 -35.38 -18.30
CA GLY A 140 -0.90 -36.24 -17.85
C GLY A 140 -0.79 -36.69 -16.38
N ALA A 141 0.13 -36.13 -15.59
CA ALA A 141 0.40 -36.57 -14.22
C ALA A 141 -0.75 -36.29 -13.23
N TYR A 142 -1.75 -35.52 -13.65
CA TYR A 142 -2.98 -35.25 -12.89
C TYR A 142 -4.19 -36.03 -13.41
N GLY A 143 -4.04 -36.79 -14.50
CA GLY A 143 -5.16 -37.39 -15.22
C GLY A 143 -6.02 -36.33 -15.91
N ARG A 144 -7.33 -36.58 -16.07
CA ARG A 144 -8.26 -35.59 -16.63
C ARG A 144 -8.62 -34.57 -15.55
N VAL A 145 -8.27 -33.30 -15.77
CA VAL A 145 -8.67 -32.19 -14.90
C VAL A 145 -10.14 -31.90 -15.13
N SER A 146 -10.97 -31.95 -14.08
CA SER A 146 -12.40 -31.64 -14.16
C SER A 146 -12.72 -30.22 -13.72
N SER A 147 -11.95 -29.69 -12.76
CA SER A 147 -12.19 -28.35 -12.22
C SER A 147 -10.91 -27.68 -11.74
N ALA A 148 -10.94 -26.35 -11.75
CA ALA A 148 -9.91 -25.49 -11.22
C ALA A 148 -10.51 -24.42 -10.28
N GLU A 149 -9.87 -24.21 -9.15
CA GLU A 149 -10.20 -23.13 -8.21
C GLU A 149 -9.02 -22.17 -8.11
N ILE A 150 -9.25 -20.89 -8.38
CA ILE A 150 -8.22 -19.86 -8.40
C ILE A 150 -8.60 -18.77 -7.40
N THR A 151 -7.78 -18.63 -6.37
CA THR A 151 -8.06 -17.78 -5.21
C THR A 151 -7.02 -16.67 -5.09
N TRP A 152 -7.53 -15.46 -4.88
CA TRP A 152 -6.83 -14.27 -4.44
C TRP A 152 -7.54 -13.73 -3.21
N ALA A 153 -7.05 -14.08 -2.03
CA ALA A 153 -7.54 -13.63 -0.75
C ALA A 153 -6.42 -12.84 -0.08
N LEU A 154 -6.44 -11.52 -0.23
CA LEU A 154 -5.42 -10.62 0.31
C LEU A 154 -6.08 -9.30 0.74
N PRO A 155 -5.98 -8.89 2.02
CA PRO A 155 -6.56 -7.65 2.49
C PRO A 155 -6.07 -6.43 1.71
N LEU A 156 -6.97 -5.52 1.34
CA LEU A 156 -6.64 -4.30 0.61
C LEU A 156 -6.86 -3.05 1.47
N ALA A 157 -5.81 -2.64 2.20
CA ALA A 157 -5.86 -1.51 3.13
C ALA A 157 -6.45 -0.19 2.56
N PRO A 158 -6.22 0.18 1.28
CA PRO A 158 -6.83 1.37 0.69
C PRO A 158 -8.37 1.39 0.68
N LEU A 159 -9.05 0.24 0.63
CA LEU A 159 -10.51 0.18 0.70
C LEU A 159 -11.07 0.67 2.06
N ARG A 160 -10.23 0.74 3.09
CA ARG A 160 -10.64 1.11 4.46
C ARG A 160 -10.12 2.49 4.86
N SER A 161 -8.85 2.72 4.59
CA SER A 161 -8.12 3.88 5.12
C SER A 161 -7.67 4.87 4.05
N GLY A 162 -7.86 4.53 2.77
CA GLY A 162 -7.36 5.27 1.62
C GLY A 162 -5.87 5.03 1.34
N PRO A 163 -5.28 5.77 0.40
CA PRO A 163 -5.88 6.90 -0.33
C PRO A 163 -6.99 6.45 -1.29
N PHE A 164 -8.11 7.19 -1.32
CA PHE A 164 -9.32 6.81 -2.08
C PHE A 164 -9.31 7.29 -3.54
N ASN A 165 -8.37 8.14 -3.93
CA ASN A 165 -8.23 8.65 -5.30
C ASN A 165 -7.39 7.73 -6.21
N LEU A 166 -6.93 6.57 -5.69
CA LEU A 166 -6.26 5.55 -6.48
C LEU A 166 -7.15 5.11 -7.64
N TRP A 167 -6.55 4.87 -8.81
CA TRP A 167 -7.28 4.43 -10.01
C TRP A 167 -8.19 3.23 -9.72
N LEU A 168 -7.70 2.24 -8.97
CA LEU A 168 -8.44 1.02 -8.60
C LEU A 168 -9.72 1.29 -7.78
N LEU A 169 -9.84 2.45 -7.13
CA LEU A 169 -11.00 2.82 -6.31
C LEU A 169 -11.95 3.81 -6.99
N ARG A 170 -11.58 4.37 -8.16
CA ARG A 170 -12.38 5.37 -8.87
C ARG A 170 -13.73 4.82 -9.32
N THR A 171 -13.75 3.57 -9.77
CA THR A 171 -14.96 2.85 -10.16
C THR A 171 -14.90 1.41 -9.61
N PRO A 172 -16.03 0.77 -9.27
CA PRO A 172 -16.05 -0.60 -8.74
C PRO A 172 -15.36 -1.62 -9.64
N GLN A 173 -15.54 -1.51 -10.96
CA GLN A 173 -14.94 -2.43 -11.93
C GLN A 173 -13.41 -2.38 -11.94
N ASN A 174 -12.78 -1.24 -11.58
CA ASN A 174 -11.34 -1.14 -11.54
C ASN A 174 -10.71 -2.04 -10.48
N LEU A 175 -11.44 -2.43 -9.42
CA LEU A 175 -10.99 -3.45 -8.47
C LEU A 175 -10.81 -4.81 -9.14
N LEU A 176 -11.77 -5.18 -10.01
CA LEU A 176 -11.70 -6.42 -10.76
C LEU A 176 -10.62 -6.36 -11.84
N LEU A 177 -10.45 -5.23 -12.53
CA LEU A 177 -9.36 -5.02 -13.48
C LEU A 177 -7.97 -5.01 -12.82
N GLU A 178 -7.85 -4.57 -11.57
CA GLU A 178 -6.57 -4.54 -10.85
C GLU A 178 -6.14 -5.94 -10.37
N LEU A 179 -7.09 -6.77 -9.96
CA LEU A 179 -6.84 -8.08 -9.31
C LEU A 179 -7.04 -9.27 -10.25
N GLY A 180 -8.05 -9.21 -11.10
CA GLY A 180 -8.51 -10.29 -11.97
C GLY A 180 -7.55 -10.74 -13.08
N PRO A 181 -6.63 -9.91 -13.64
CA PRO A 181 -5.74 -10.35 -14.70
C PRO A 181 -4.90 -11.58 -14.34
N HIS A 182 -4.37 -11.67 -13.12
CA HIS A 182 -3.54 -12.82 -12.73
C HIS A 182 -4.35 -14.13 -12.61
N PRO A 183 -5.48 -14.18 -11.88
CA PRO A 183 -6.35 -15.35 -11.88
C PRO A 183 -6.79 -15.79 -13.28
N MET A 184 -7.26 -14.85 -14.11
CA MET A 184 -7.73 -15.14 -15.47
C MET A 184 -6.59 -15.64 -16.37
N ALA A 185 -5.39 -15.09 -16.22
CA ALA A 185 -4.21 -15.55 -16.96
C ALA A 185 -3.80 -16.98 -16.61
N PHE A 186 -3.95 -17.42 -15.36
CA PHE A 186 -3.71 -18.83 -14.99
C PHE A 186 -4.71 -19.76 -15.67
N ALA A 187 -6.01 -19.44 -15.62
CA ALA A 187 -7.04 -20.23 -16.28
C ALA A 187 -6.80 -20.29 -17.79
N HIS A 188 -6.52 -19.15 -18.41
CA HIS A 188 -6.25 -19.05 -19.83
C HIS A 188 -5.04 -19.88 -20.28
N ASP A 189 -3.91 -19.75 -19.58
CA ASP A 189 -2.68 -20.43 -19.98
C ASP A 189 -2.70 -21.95 -19.72
N LEU A 190 -3.54 -22.41 -18.78
CA LEU A 190 -3.71 -23.84 -18.50
C LEU A 190 -4.73 -24.50 -19.44
N PHE A 191 -5.84 -23.82 -19.74
CA PHE A 191 -7.02 -24.46 -20.34
C PHE A 191 -7.56 -23.77 -21.61
N GLY A 192 -6.99 -22.63 -22.00
CA GLY A 192 -7.46 -21.82 -23.13
C GLY A 192 -8.51 -20.77 -22.73
N PRO A 193 -9.20 -20.14 -23.69
CA PRO A 193 -10.16 -19.06 -23.43
C PRO A 193 -11.20 -19.42 -22.36
N VAL A 194 -11.47 -18.48 -21.46
CA VAL A 194 -12.41 -18.63 -20.35
C VAL A 194 -13.76 -18.03 -20.76
N THR A 195 -14.82 -18.82 -20.68
CA THR A 195 -16.21 -18.36 -20.82
C THR A 195 -16.78 -18.12 -19.43
N ILE A 196 -17.22 -16.90 -19.14
CA ILE A 196 -17.84 -16.55 -17.86
C ILE A 196 -19.33 -16.93 -17.88
N THR A 197 -19.79 -17.64 -16.85
CA THR A 197 -21.19 -18.04 -16.68
C THR A 197 -21.91 -17.28 -15.58
N HIS A 198 -21.18 -16.78 -14.58
CA HIS A 198 -21.74 -16.02 -13.48
C HIS A 198 -20.69 -15.14 -12.81
N ALA A 199 -21.08 -13.95 -12.34
CA ALA A 199 -20.26 -13.10 -11.50
C ALA A 199 -21.11 -12.41 -10.41
N GLU A 200 -20.57 -12.33 -9.20
CA GLU A 200 -21.19 -11.69 -8.04
C GLU A 200 -20.17 -10.82 -7.32
N ALA A 201 -20.63 -9.67 -6.82
CA ALA A 201 -19.89 -8.79 -5.92
C ALA A 201 -20.35 -9.00 -4.48
N LEU A 202 -19.39 -9.04 -3.54
CA LEU A 202 -19.62 -9.40 -2.15
C LEU A 202 -19.02 -8.37 -1.18
N LYS A 203 -19.53 -8.39 0.06
CA LYS A 203 -18.98 -7.67 1.22
C LYS A 203 -18.78 -6.18 0.93
N PRO A 204 -19.87 -5.39 0.78
CA PRO A 204 -19.75 -3.98 0.46
C PRO A 204 -19.08 -3.22 1.61
N VAL A 205 -18.23 -2.25 1.26
CA VAL A 205 -17.69 -1.23 2.18
C VAL A 205 -18.03 0.15 1.64
N MET A 206 -18.34 1.08 2.53
CA MET A 206 -18.61 2.46 2.14
C MET A 206 -17.30 3.24 2.03
N LEU A 207 -17.04 3.78 0.84
CA LEU A 207 -16.04 4.82 0.67
C LEU A 207 -16.63 6.19 1.06
N PRO A 208 -15.79 7.21 1.32
CA PRO A 208 -16.26 8.55 1.63
C PRO A 208 -17.26 9.10 0.60
N GLY A 209 -18.33 9.72 1.09
CA GLY A 209 -19.47 10.16 0.28
C GLY A 209 -20.56 9.10 0.09
N ASP A 210 -20.56 8.04 0.90
CA ASP A 210 -21.46 6.88 0.84
C ASP A 210 -21.43 6.19 -0.52
N ASP A 211 -20.22 5.97 -1.03
CA ASP A 211 -20.00 5.32 -2.32
C ASP A 211 -19.60 3.85 -2.09
N PRO A 212 -20.50 2.88 -2.32
CA PRO A 212 -20.24 1.48 -2.03
C PRO A 212 -19.13 0.91 -2.91
N ARG A 213 -18.29 0.06 -2.33
CA ARG A 213 -17.30 -0.76 -3.06
C ARG A 213 -17.35 -2.21 -2.63
N PRO A 214 -17.21 -3.16 -3.56
CA PRO A 214 -17.10 -4.56 -3.20
C PRO A 214 -15.74 -4.87 -2.56
N GLN A 215 -15.75 -5.71 -1.52
CA GLN A 215 -14.54 -6.29 -0.95
C GLN A 215 -14.36 -7.77 -1.33
N GLY A 216 -15.21 -8.30 -2.21
CA GLY A 216 -14.98 -9.59 -2.84
C GLY A 216 -15.73 -9.76 -4.15
N PHE A 217 -15.27 -10.70 -4.96
CA PHE A 217 -15.95 -11.14 -6.18
C PHE A 217 -15.93 -12.66 -6.29
N ARG A 218 -17.05 -13.27 -6.65
CA ARG A 218 -17.17 -14.69 -7.01
C ARG A 218 -17.42 -14.76 -8.51
N ILE A 219 -16.63 -15.54 -9.24
CA ILE A 219 -16.82 -15.68 -10.68
C ILE A 219 -16.78 -17.16 -11.03
N LEU A 220 -17.77 -17.62 -11.77
CA LEU A 220 -17.84 -18.98 -12.31
C LEU A 220 -17.66 -18.92 -13.82
N GLY A 221 -16.93 -19.88 -14.36
CA GLY A 221 -16.73 -19.98 -15.79
C GLY A 221 -16.28 -21.37 -16.21
N ARG A 222 -15.98 -21.51 -17.50
CA ARG A 222 -15.48 -22.74 -18.11
C ARG A 222 -14.35 -22.42 -19.08
N ALA A 223 -13.33 -23.27 -19.12
CA ALA A 223 -12.27 -23.20 -20.12
C ALA A 223 -12.06 -24.61 -20.70
N GLY A 224 -12.46 -24.80 -21.96
CA GLY A 224 -12.60 -26.14 -22.55
C GLY A 224 -13.59 -27.00 -21.77
N ASP A 225 -13.15 -28.18 -21.32
CA ASP A 225 -13.95 -29.12 -20.51
C ASP A 225 -13.80 -28.90 -18.99
N VAL A 226 -13.09 -27.84 -18.56
CA VAL A 226 -12.76 -27.60 -17.15
C VAL A 226 -13.66 -26.51 -16.59
N ASP A 227 -14.38 -26.81 -15.51
CA ASP A 227 -15.11 -25.81 -14.74
C ASP A 227 -14.14 -25.00 -13.87
N VAL A 228 -14.21 -23.66 -13.95
CA VAL A 228 -13.28 -22.76 -13.27
C VAL A 228 -14.04 -21.85 -12.29
N THR A 229 -13.56 -21.79 -11.05
CA THR A 229 -14.07 -20.89 -10.01
C THR A 229 -13.00 -19.89 -9.62
N PHE A 230 -13.34 -18.60 -9.64
CA PHE A 230 -12.47 -17.53 -9.17
C PHE A 230 -12.97 -16.93 -7.86
N THR A 231 -12.05 -16.82 -6.92
CA THR A 231 -12.27 -16.24 -5.60
C THR A 231 -11.39 -15.00 -5.43
N LEU A 232 -11.96 -13.81 -5.50
CA LEU A 232 -11.28 -12.56 -5.12
C LEU A 232 -11.82 -12.03 -3.78
N SER A 233 -10.99 -11.83 -2.77
CA SER A 233 -11.36 -11.34 -1.43
C SER A 233 -10.33 -10.35 -0.89
N MET A 234 -10.81 -9.21 -0.40
CA MET A 234 -10.01 -8.06 0.06
C MET A 234 -10.27 -7.69 1.53
N VAL A 235 -11.07 -8.48 2.25
CA VAL A 235 -11.32 -8.33 3.69
C VAL A 235 -10.16 -8.90 4.53
N GLU A 236 -10.16 -8.71 5.86
CA GLU A 236 -9.10 -9.29 6.72
C GLU A 236 -9.19 -10.82 6.73
N VAL A 237 -8.27 -11.46 6.03
CA VAL A 237 -8.12 -12.91 5.96
C VAL A 237 -6.64 -13.28 5.98
N ILE A 238 -6.37 -14.57 6.18
CA ILE A 238 -5.05 -15.13 5.92
C ILE A 238 -4.80 -15.04 4.40
N ASP A 239 -3.59 -14.65 4.00
CA ASP A 239 -3.17 -14.62 2.60
C ASP A 239 -3.37 -16.01 1.99
N ASP A 240 -4.30 -16.13 1.06
CA ASP A 240 -4.45 -17.30 0.19
C ASP A 240 -4.44 -16.82 -1.25
N ARG A 241 -3.32 -17.06 -1.91
CA ARG A 241 -3.13 -16.80 -3.33
C ARG A 241 -2.73 -18.10 -3.98
N SER A 242 -3.72 -18.82 -4.49
CA SER A 242 -3.53 -20.18 -4.96
C SER A 242 -4.29 -20.57 -6.23
N VAL A 243 -3.79 -21.62 -6.88
CA VAL A 243 -4.46 -22.35 -7.97
C VAL A 243 -4.57 -23.81 -7.53
N VAL A 244 -5.78 -24.36 -7.51
CA VAL A 244 -6.05 -25.76 -7.19
C VAL A 244 -6.61 -26.45 -8.43
N LEU A 245 -5.94 -27.50 -8.89
CA LEU A 245 -6.41 -28.34 -9.99
C LEU A 245 -6.90 -29.67 -9.43
N ARG A 246 -8.10 -30.09 -9.84
CA ARG A 246 -8.68 -31.39 -9.48
C ARG A 246 -8.69 -32.29 -10.70
N GLY A 247 -7.76 -33.24 -10.71
CA GLY A 247 -7.67 -34.25 -11.75
C GLY A 247 -8.06 -35.63 -11.26
N SER A 248 -8.38 -36.51 -12.21
CA SER A 248 -8.79 -37.90 -11.94
C SER A 248 -7.73 -38.75 -11.24
N SER A 249 -6.47 -38.33 -11.25
CA SER A 249 -5.35 -39.07 -10.65
C SER A 249 -4.57 -38.26 -9.61
N ALA A 250 -4.81 -36.96 -9.51
CA ALA A 250 -4.14 -36.11 -8.53
C ALA A 250 -4.89 -34.80 -8.27
N ARG A 251 -4.66 -34.23 -7.09
CA ARG A 251 -5.00 -32.84 -6.77
C ARG A 251 -3.72 -32.04 -6.63
N ALA A 252 -3.55 -31.00 -7.45
CA ALA A 252 -2.42 -30.08 -7.36
C ALA A 252 -2.86 -28.76 -6.73
N ARG A 253 -2.10 -28.24 -5.77
CA ARG A 253 -2.28 -26.90 -5.19
C ARG A 253 -0.98 -26.12 -5.34
N LEU A 254 -1.03 -25.07 -6.14
CA LEU A 254 -0.01 -24.05 -6.24
C LEU A 254 -0.37 -22.89 -5.31
N ASP A 255 0.46 -22.61 -4.31
CA ASP A 255 0.47 -21.35 -3.59
C ASP A 255 1.47 -20.41 -4.29
N PHE A 256 0.93 -19.48 -5.08
CA PHE A 256 1.73 -18.56 -5.88
C PHE A 256 2.21 -17.33 -5.09
N ALA A 257 1.71 -17.11 -3.87
CA ALA A 257 2.32 -16.16 -2.93
C ALA A 257 3.69 -16.65 -2.44
N ASN A 258 3.80 -17.96 -2.22
CA ASN A 258 4.98 -18.58 -1.63
C ASN A 258 5.83 -19.42 -2.61
N ASP A 259 5.45 -19.52 -3.89
CA ASP A 259 6.09 -20.40 -4.91
C ASP A 259 6.16 -21.87 -4.46
N VAL A 260 5.08 -22.36 -3.83
CA VAL A 260 4.97 -23.72 -3.30
C VAL A 260 3.97 -24.52 -4.13
N LEU A 261 4.37 -25.69 -4.62
CA LEU A 261 3.48 -26.64 -5.28
C LEU A 261 3.40 -27.93 -4.46
N VAL A 262 2.18 -28.33 -4.11
CA VAL A 262 1.91 -29.62 -3.46
C VAL A 262 0.98 -30.41 -4.36
N VAL A 263 1.29 -31.69 -4.56
CA VAL A 263 0.48 -32.61 -5.36
C VAL A 263 0.12 -33.82 -4.54
N GLU A 264 -1.16 -33.96 -4.27
CA GLU A 264 -1.74 -35.10 -3.58
C GLU A 264 -2.17 -36.15 -4.60
N ARG A 265 -1.83 -37.41 -4.34
CA ARG A 265 -2.12 -38.55 -5.21
C ARG A 265 -2.58 -39.74 -4.39
N ASP A 266 -3.42 -40.57 -5.00
CA ASP A 266 -3.69 -41.90 -4.46
C ASP A 266 -2.49 -42.80 -4.72
N ASN A 267 -2.30 -43.79 -3.85
CA ASN A 267 -1.21 -44.76 -3.93
C ASN A 267 -1.77 -46.17 -3.72
N ALA A 268 -1.06 -47.18 -4.23
CA ALA A 268 -1.47 -48.59 -4.18
C ALA A 268 -1.10 -49.29 -2.87
N SER A 269 -0.92 -48.56 -1.75
CA SER A 269 -0.60 -49.17 -0.46
C SER A 269 -1.85 -49.78 0.19
N ASP A 270 -1.62 -50.78 1.04
CA ASP A 270 -2.62 -51.39 1.92
C ASP A 270 -3.49 -50.34 2.64
N LEU A 271 -4.79 -50.61 2.77
CA LEU A 271 -5.79 -49.69 3.33
C LEU A 271 -5.42 -49.16 4.73
N VAL A 272 -4.76 -49.98 5.56
CA VAL A 272 -4.38 -49.59 6.92
C VAL A 272 -3.20 -48.62 6.90
N VAL A 273 -2.25 -48.80 5.97
CA VAL A 273 -1.01 -48.01 5.90
C VAL A 273 -1.17 -46.77 5.00
N ASN A 274 -2.13 -46.79 4.09
CA ASN A 274 -2.35 -45.74 3.07
C ASN A 274 -2.51 -44.33 3.67
N PRO A 275 -3.35 -44.09 4.70
CA PRO A 275 -3.53 -42.75 5.26
C PRO A 275 -2.23 -42.17 5.82
N LEU A 276 -1.44 -42.98 6.54
CA LEU A 276 -0.15 -42.54 7.08
C LEU A 276 0.84 -42.23 5.98
N ARG A 277 0.99 -43.11 4.98
CA ARG A 277 1.88 -42.89 3.83
C ARG A 277 1.52 -41.61 3.06
N ARG A 278 0.23 -41.33 2.86
CA ARG A 278 -0.24 -40.11 2.22
C ARG A 278 0.17 -38.87 3.01
N GLN A 279 -0.05 -38.86 4.33
CA GLN A 279 0.35 -37.72 5.18
C GLN A 279 1.87 -37.54 5.25
N LEU A 280 2.64 -38.64 5.26
CA LEU A 280 4.11 -38.59 5.23
C LEU A 280 4.63 -38.00 3.91
N ASP A 281 4.05 -38.38 2.76
CA ASP A 281 4.44 -37.80 1.48
C ASP A 281 4.09 -36.30 1.39
N LEU A 282 2.88 -35.90 1.81
CA LEU A 282 2.51 -34.48 1.86
C LEU A 282 3.44 -33.67 2.79
N SER A 283 3.75 -34.23 3.97
CA SER A 283 4.70 -33.62 4.92
C SER A 283 6.08 -33.46 4.29
N ARG A 284 6.57 -34.48 3.57
CA ARG A 284 7.84 -34.43 2.84
C ARG A 284 7.82 -33.35 1.76
N GLN A 285 6.72 -33.22 1.00
CA GLN A 285 6.57 -32.19 -0.02
C GLN A 285 6.62 -30.78 0.59
N HIS A 286 5.85 -30.54 1.66
CA HIS A 286 5.87 -29.25 2.37
C HIS A 286 7.26 -28.90 2.91
N LEU A 287 7.95 -29.87 3.52
CA LEU A 287 9.31 -29.67 4.03
C LEU A 287 10.28 -29.37 2.89
N ALA A 288 10.20 -30.10 1.78
CA ALA A 288 11.07 -29.90 0.62
C ALA A 288 10.87 -28.52 -0.02
N GLU A 289 9.61 -28.08 -0.20
CA GLU A 289 9.29 -26.75 -0.70
C GLU A 289 9.76 -25.65 0.28
N GLY A 290 9.55 -25.85 1.59
CA GLY A 290 10.03 -24.94 2.63
C GLY A 290 11.55 -24.80 2.63
N LEU A 291 12.29 -25.91 2.57
CA LEU A 291 13.75 -25.93 2.50
C LEU A 291 14.26 -25.29 1.21
N ARG A 292 13.62 -25.55 0.07
CA ARG A 292 13.94 -24.89 -1.20
C ARG A 292 13.79 -23.38 -1.10
N ASN A 293 12.67 -22.91 -0.56
CA ASN A 293 12.41 -21.48 -0.40
C ASN A 293 13.38 -20.83 0.59
N ALA A 294 13.72 -21.50 1.70
CA ALA A 294 14.72 -21.02 2.64
C ALA A 294 16.10 -20.93 1.99
N TRP A 295 16.50 -21.94 1.21
CA TRP A 295 17.76 -21.93 0.47
C TRP A 295 17.82 -20.80 -0.55
N VAL A 296 16.76 -20.60 -1.35
CA VAL A 296 16.68 -19.51 -2.32
C VAL A 296 16.82 -18.14 -1.63
N GLN A 297 16.17 -17.95 -0.47
CA GLN A 297 16.30 -16.72 0.31
C GLN A 297 17.70 -16.54 0.93
N ALA A 298 18.37 -17.63 1.31
CA ALA A 298 19.69 -17.60 1.94
C ALA A 298 20.83 -17.33 0.95
N VAL A 299 20.81 -17.95 -0.23
CA VAL A 299 21.90 -17.88 -1.22
C VAL A 299 21.95 -16.52 -1.92
N SER A 300 20.86 -15.76 -1.92
CA SER A 300 20.85 -14.44 -2.52
C SER A 300 20.13 -13.45 -1.63
N LEU A 301 20.91 -12.80 -0.77
CA LEU A 301 20.52 -11.62 0.02
C LEU A 301 19.88 -10.50 -0.83
N ASN A 302 20.04 -10.57 -2.17
CA ASN A 302 19.51 -9.65 -3.18
C ASN A 302 18.39 -10.24 -4.05
N THR A 303 18.04 -11.53 -3.98
CA THR A 303 16.79 -12.03 -4.59
C THR A 303 15.66 -11.80 -3.62
N LYS A 304 14.80 -10.84 -3.95
CA LYS A 304 13.53 -10.66 -3.26
C LYS A 304 12.67 -11.93 -3.38
N ASN A 305 11.69 -12.02 -2.47
CA ASN A 305 10.60 -12.99 -2.32
C ASN A 305 10.00 -13.58 -3.63
N PRO A 306 9.14 -14.62 -3.56
CA PRO A 306 8.47 -15.20 -4.73
C PRO A 306 7.91 -14.19 -5.76
N TYR A 307 7.41 -13.05 -5.30
CA TYR A 307 6.95 -11.97 -6.16
C TYR A 307 8.07 -11.39 -7.05
N GLY A 308 9.29 -11.18 -6.53
CA GLY A 308 10.43 -10.76 -7.36
C GLY A 308 10.87 -11.84 -8.36
N ARG A 309 10.74 -13.13 -7.99
CA ARG A 309 11.08 -14.26 -8.87
C ARG A 309 10.15 -14.37 -10.08
N SER A 310 8.87 -14.04 -9.91
CA SER A 310 7.89 -14.09 -10.98
C SER A 310 8.25 -13.10 -12.12
N PHE A 311 8.67 -11.87 -11.80
CA PHE A 311 9.18 -10.92 -12.79
C PHE A 311 10.43 -11.42 -13.53
N ARG A 312 11.36 -12.06 -12.81
CA ARG A 312 12.56 -12.64 -13.44
C ARG A 312 12.19 -13.75 -14.42
N GLY A 313 11.24 -14.61 -14.06
CA GLY A 313 10.74 -15.66 -14.94
C GLY A 313 10.03 -15.12 -16.18
N MET A 314 9.22 -14.08 -16.01
CA MET A 314 8.58 -13.37 -17.12
C MET A 314 9.60 -12.73 -18.06
N ASN A 315 10.54 -11.94 -17.53
CA ASN A 315 11.57 -11.30 -18.34
C ASN A 315 12.45 -12.32 -19.06
N ALA A 316 12.83 -13.42 -18.39
CA ALA A 316 13.61 -14.48 -19.02
C ALA A 316 12.88 -15.14 -20.19
N ALA A 317 11.55 -15.32 -20.09
CA ALA A 317 10.73 -15.84 -21.17
C ALA A 317 10.61 -14.84 -22.34
N VAL A 318 10.26 -13.59 -22.03
CA VAL A 318 10.06 -12.52 -23.02
C VAL A 318 11.35 -12.22 -23.78
N TYR A 319 12.43 -11.88 -23.06
CA TYR A 319 13.69 -11.47 -23.68
C TYR A 319 14.51 -12.65 -24.20
N GLY A 320 14.36 -13.84 -23.59
CA GLY A 320 14.96 -15.06 -24.11
C GLY A 320 14.45 -15.41 -25.51
N ALA A 321 13.14 -15.25 -25.75
CA ALA A 321 12.55 -15.44 -27.06
C ALA A 321 12.90 -14.31 -28.04
N LEU A 322 12.95 -13.05 -27.55
CA LEU A 322 13.29 -11.90 -28.38
C LEU A 322 14.73 -11.95 -28.88
N ALA A 323 15.70 -12.25 -27.99
CA ALA A 323 17.11 -12.35 -28.33
C ALA A 323 17.41 -13.48 -29.34
N LYS A 324 16.62 -14.56 -29.33
CA LYS A 324 16.76 -15.70 -30.25
C LYS A 324 15.98 -15.53 -31.55
N GLY A 325 15.14 -14.51 -31.68
CA GLY A 325 14.23 -14.35 -32.81
C GLY A 325 13.15 -15.45 -32.91
N THR A 326 12.92 -16.22 -31.85
CA THR A 326 11.88 -17.27 -31.83
C THR A 326 10.51 -16.67 -31.54
N PRO A 327 9.39 -17.38 -31.83
CA PRO A 327 8.06 -16.91 -31.49
C PRO A 327 7.93 -16.47 -30.03
N PRO A 328 7.09 -15.46 -29.72
CA PRO A 328 6.78 -15.05 -28.35
C PRO A 328 6.36 -16.23 -27.48
N ASP A 329 6.76 -16.22 -26.20
CA ASP A 329 6.22 -17.18 -25.24
C ASP A 329 4.70 -16.98 -25.12
N PRO A 330 3.87 -18.02 -25.34
CA PRO A 330 2.42 -17.88 -25.40
C PRO A 330 1.81 -17.37 -24.09
N ARG A 331 2.47 -17.57 -22.95
CA ARG A 331 2.01 -17.07 -21.64
C ARG A 331 1.85 -15.56 -21.61
N PHE A 332 2.75 -14.86 -22.32
CA PHE A 332 2.87 -13.41 -22.29
C PHE A 332 2.60 -12.80 -23.67
N SER A 333 1.91 -13.51 -24.57
CA SER A 333 1.63 -13.02 -25.92
C SER A 333 0.53 -11.96 -25.94
N ALA A 334 0.43 -11.23 -27.05
CA ALA A 334 -0.68 -10.30 -27.28
C ALA A 334 -2.04 -11.01 -27.31
N ASP A 335 -2.11 -12.23 -27.84
CA ASP A 335 -3.35 -13.01 -27.87
C ASP A 335 -3.79 -13.45 -26.48
N SER A 336 -2.84 -13.86 -25.64
CA SER A 336 -3.10 -14.15 -24.21
C SER A 336 -3.62 -12.90 -23.50
N ALA A 337 -3.02 -11.74 -23.77
CA ALA A 337 -3.46 -10.45 -23.21
C ALA A 337 -4.92 -10.15 -23.59
N VAL A 338 -5.29 -10.32 -24.85
CA VAL A 338 -6.67 -10.10 -25.34
C VAL A 338 -7.63 -11.08 -24.69
N ALA A 339 -7.29 -12.38 -24.63
CA ALA A 339 -8.17 -13.40 -24.05
C ALA A 339 -8.41 -13.17 -22.55
N VAL A 340 -7.39 -12.77 -21.80
CA VAL A 340 -7.50 -12.43 -20.37
C VAL A 340 -8.40 -11.22 -20.17
N MET A 341 -8.21 -10.17 -20.98
CA MET A 341 -9.04 -8.97 -20.88
C MET A 341 -10.48 -9.22 -21.33
N GLN A 342 -10.71 -10.09 -22.32
CA GLN A 342 -12.06 -10.49 -22.72
C GLN A 342 -12.80 -11.20 -21.59
N ALA A 343 -12.13 -12.14 -20.91
CA ALA A 343 -12.73 -12.81 -19.75
C ALA A 343 -13.04 -11.83 -18.60
N LEU A 344 -12.27 -10.75 -18.45
CA LEU A 344 -12.57 -9.70 -17.48
C LEU A 344 -13.75 -8.83 -17.90
N ASP A 345 -13.81 -8.43 -19.17
CA ASP A 345 -14.96 -7.68 -19.72
C ASP A 345 -16.26 -8.50 -19.54
N ASP A 346 -16.22 -9.80 -19.84
CA ASP A 346 -17.35 -10.72 -19.65
C ASP A 346 -17.73 -10.85 -18.17
N ALA A 347 -16.75 -10.94 -17.27
CA ALA A 347 -17.00 -10.98 -15.83
C ALA A 347 -17.61 -9.67 -15.31
N ILE A 348 -17.13 -8.53 -15.78
CA ILE A 348 -17.70 -7.21 -15.44
C ILE A 348 -19.12 -7.11 -15.99
N ALA A 349 -19.38 -7.56 -17.22
CA ALA A 349 -20.71 -7.55 -17.83
C ALA A 349 -21.70 -8.42 -17.06
N ALA A 350 -21.25 -9.56 -16.51
CA ALA A 350 -22.05 -10.47 -15.71
C ALA A 350 -22.35 -9.96 -14.28
N LEU A 351 -21.69 -8.91 -13.81
CA LEU A 351 -21.99 -8.31 -12.50
C LEU A 351 -23.34 -7.58 -12.49
N PRO A 352 -24.08 -7.62 -11.37
CA PRO A 352 -25.27 -6.81 -11.19
C PRO A 352 -25.00 -5.31 -11.42
N PRO A 353 -25.91 -4.52 -12.02
CA PRO A 353 -25.71 -3.09 -12.28
C PRO A 353 -25.34 -2.29 -11.03
N GLU A 354 -25.95 -2.59 -9.90
CA GLU A 354 -25.69 -1.96 -8.60
C GLU A 354 -24.25 -2.18 -8.12
N ALA A 355 -23.63 -3.31 -8.46
CA ALA A 355 -22.24 -3.61 -8.13
C ALA A 355 -21.24 -2.82 -8.98
N ARG A 356 -21.70 -2.25 -10.10
CA ARG A 356 -20.90 -1.43 -11.03
C ARG A 356 -21.17 0.07 -10.88
N ALA A 357 -22.26 0.44 -10.22
CA ALA A 357 -22.66 1.83 -10.04
C ALA A 357 -21.62 2.61 -9.21
N VAL A 358 -21.31 3.82 -9.65
CA VAL A 358 -20.59 4.82 -8.87
C VAL A 358 -21.61 5.84 -8.39
N LYS A 359 -21.58 6.21 -7.11
CA LYS A 359 -22.41 7.34 -6.67
C LYS A 359 -21.91 8.62 -7.34
N ALA A 360 -22.78 9.27 -8.12
CA ALA A 360 -22.45 10.54 -8.75
C ALA A 360 -22.05 11.56 -7.68
N PRO A 361 -20.99 12.36 -7.89
CA PRO A 361 -20.66 13.44 -6.98
C PRO A 361 -21.84 14.41 -6.90
N ALA A 362 -22.04 15.02 -5.74
CA ALA A 362 -23.05 16.06 -5.61
C ALA A 362 -22.73 17.21 -6.57
N VAL A 363 -23.77 17.80 -7.15
CA VAL A 363 -23.62 18.94 -8.06
C VAL A 363 -23.38 20.21 -7.23
N PRO A 364 -22.28 20.95 -7.43
CA PRO A 364 -22.06 22.20 -6.72
C PRO A 364 -23.12 23.22 -7.10
N THR A 365 -23.73 23.85 -6.10
CA THR A 365 -24.64 24.99 -6.23
C THR A 365 -23.93 26.33 -6.00
N ARG A 366 -22.72 26.32 -5.42
CA ARG A 366 -21.90 27.52 -5.22
C ARG A 366 -20.41 27.20 -5.15
N THR A 367 -19.58 28.21 -5.35
CA THR A 367 -18.13 28.11 -5.09
C THR A 367 -17.85 28.20 -3.59
N PRO A 368 -17.05 27.28 -3.01
CA PRO A 368 -16.56 27.41 -1.64
C PRO A 368 -15.74 28.70 -1.46
N LYS A 369 -15.77 29.29 -0.26
CA LYS A 369 -14.93 30.43 0.16
C LYS A 369 -14.12 30.02 1.40
N PRO A 370 -13.05 29.23 1.26
CA PRO A 370 -12.44 28.58 2.41
C PRO A 370 -11.86 29.54 3.43
N SER A 371 -12.16 29.30 4.69
CA SER A 371 -11.53 29.94 5.85
C SER A 371 -10.47 29.05 6.49
N ALA A 372 -10.44 27.75 6.14
CA ALA A 372 -9.48 26.78 6.65
C ALA A 372 -8.80 26.01 5.50
N LEU A 373 -7.52 25.72 5.65
CA LEU A 373 -6.77 24.84 4.76
C LEU A 373 -6.28 23.60 5.51
N VAL A 374 -6.47 22.40 4.96
CA VAL A 374 -6.01 21.14 5.54
C VAL A 374 -5.01 20.44 4.61
N ILE A 375 -3.74 20.46 5.00
CA ILE A 375 -2.68 19.68 4.35
C ILE A 375 -2.73 18.25 4.89
N GLY A 376 -2.89 17.27 3.99
CA GLY A 376 -3.15 15.89 4.39
C GLY A 376 -4.63 15.60 4.67
N GLY A 377 -5.55 16.47 4.21
CA GLY A 377 -7.00 16.32 4.38
C GLY A 377 -7.59 15.03 3.79
N THR A 378 -6.87 14.35 2.89
CA THR A 378 -7.31 13.05 2.35
C THR A 378 -6.97 11.86 3.25
N GLY A 379 -6.10 12.05 4.25
CA GLY A 379 -5.65 11.02 5.20
C GLY A 379 -6.67 10.70 6.29
N PHE A 380 -6.34 9.75 7.17
CA PHE A 380 -7.24 9.28 8.24
C PHE A 380 -7.79 10.43 9.10
N ILE A 381 -6.92 11.12 9.87
CA ILE A 381 -7.30 12.26 10.71
C ILE A 381 -7.82 13.44 9.87
N GLY A 382 -7.17 13.72 8.73
CA GLY A 382 -7.49 14.89 7.89
C GLY A 382 -8.92 14.87 7.34
N ARG A 383 -9.49 13.70 7.03
CA ARG A 383 -10.87 13.58 6.56
C ARG A 383 -11.88 13.92 7.64
N THR A 384 -11.68 13.36 8.84
CA THR A 384 -12.54 13.63 9.99
C THR A 384 -12.47 15.10 10.37
N LEU A 385 -11.26 15.69 10.39
CA LEU A 385 -11.07 17.12 10.62
C LEU A 385 -11.79 17.99 9.57
N THR A 386 -11.64 17.67 8.28
CA THR A 386 -12.29 18.43 7.20
C THR A 386 -13.81 18.41 7.35
N ARG A 387 -14.39 17.23 7.63
CA ARG A 387 -15.85 17.10 7.86
C ARG A 387 -16.30 17.85 9.10
N ARG A 388 -15.52 17.81 10.19
CA ARG A 388 -15.80 18.55 11.41
C ARG A 388 -15.81 20.06 11.18
N LEU A 389 -14.82 20.60 10.47
CA LEU A 389 -14.76 22.03 10.11
C LEU A 389 -15.96 22.45 9.25
N VAL A 390 -16.38 21.60 8.31
CA VAL A 390 -17.57 21.85 7.48
C VAL A 390 -18.84 21.85 8.34
N ALA A 391 -18.97 20.91 9.28
CA ALA A 391 -20.11 20.84 10.20
C ALA A 391 -20.21 22.08 11.11
N GLU A 392 -19.08 22.72 11.42
CA GLU A 392 -19.03 23.99 12.18
C GLU A 392 -19.25 25.24 11.31
N GLY A 393 -19.56 25.06 10.03
CA GLY A 393 -19.88 26.19 9.16
C GLY A 393 -18.69 26.82 8.46
N SER A 394 -17.50 26.20 8.47
CA SER A 394 -16.37 26.62 7.62
C SER A 394 -16.41 26.01 6.22
N ASP A 395 -15.97 26.76 5.21
CA ASP A 395 -15.56 26.19 3.92
C ASP A 395 -14.08 25.80 4.04
N VAL A 396 -13.68 24.68 3.43
CA VAL A 396 -12.37 24.07 3.63
C VAL A 396 -11.64 23.85 2.30
N ARG A 397 -10.38 24.28 2.24
CA ARG A 397 -9.45 23.97 1.17
C ARG A 397 -8.62 22.75 1.57
N VAL A 398 -8.64 21.69 0.77
CA VAL A 398 -7.82 20.49 1.02
C VAL A 398 -6.67 20.46 0.03
N LEU A 399 -5.44 20.41 0.55
CA LEU A 399 -4.25 20.21 -0.28
C LEU A 399 -4.01 18.72 -0.47
N SER A 400 -4.02 18.27 -1.73
CA SER A 400 -3.83 16.88 -2.13
C SER A 400 -2.86 16.77 -3.31
N ARG A 401 -2.33 15.57 -3.55
CA ARG A 401 -1.53 15.27 -4.77
C ARG A 401 -2.39 15.09 -6.02
N GLY A 402 -3.70 14.97 -5.87
CA GLY A 402 -4.64 14.81 -6.97
C GLY A 402 -5.69 15.93 -6.99
N ARG A 403 -6.38 16.08 -8.13
CA ARG A 403 -7.44 17.09 -8.33
C ARG A 403 -8.76 16.77 -7.63
N HIS A 404 -8.92 15.54 -7.13
CA HIS A 404 -10.13 15.09 -6.43
C HIS A 404 -9.76 14.53 -5.06
N GLY A 405 -10.58 14.86 -4.06
CA GLY A 405 -10.48 14.40 -2.68
C GLY A 405 -11.66 13.50 -2.28
N PRO A 406 -11.60 12.89 -1.08
CA PRO A 406 -12.64 11.99 -0.56
C PRO A 406 -13.87 12.74 -0.01
N PHE A 407 -14.32 13.79 -0.71
CA PHE A 407 -15.45 14.64 -0.31
C PHE A 407 -16.43 14.88 -1.48
N PRO A 408 -16.84 13.84 -2.24
CA PRO A 408 -17.75 14.02 -3.37
C PRO A 408 -19.16 14.49 -2.93
N ASP A 409 -19.47 14.36 -1.65
CA ASP A 409 -20.70 14.75 -0.98
C ASP A 409 -20.69 16.20 -0.46
N LEU A 410 -19.54 16.89 -0.46
CA LEU A 410 -19.41 18.26 0.08
C LEU A 410 -18.85 19.27 -0.96
N PRO A 411 -19.33 19.29 -2.22
CA PRO A 411 -18.76 20.10 -3.30
C PRO A 411 -18.90 21.61 -3.07
N ASP A 412 -19.92 22.04 -2.32
CA ASP A 412 -20.19 23.45 -1.99
C ASP A 412 -19.37 23.96 -0.80
N ARG A 413 -18.70 23.06 -0.09
CA ARG A 413 -18.00 23.36 1.18
C ARG A 413 -16.52 23.03 1.12
N VAL A 414 -16.13 22.08 0.27
CA VAL A 414 -14.76 21.60 0.18
C VAL A 414 -14.24 21.78 -1.24
N GLU A 415 -13.12 22.49 -1.37
CA GLU A 415 -12.33 22.48 -2.60
C GLU A 415 -11.03 21.72 -2.41
N THR A 416 -10.56 21.05 -3.47
CA THR A 416 -9.28 20.35 -3.46
C THR A 416 -8.30 21.03 -4.41
N VAL A 417 -7.12 21.40 -3.91
CA VAL A 417 -6.06 22.01 -4.70
C VAL A 417 -4.85 21.08 -4.78
N CYS A 418 -4.23 21.03 -5.96
CA CYS A 418 -3.06 20.22 -6.22
C CYS A 418 -1.81 21.10 -6.25
N VAL A 419 -1.08 21.14 -5.14
CA VAL A 419 0.13 21.95 -4.97
C VAL A 419 1.26 21.08 -4.42
N SER A 420 2.47 21.28 -4.95
CA SER A 420 3.67 20.62 -4.43
C SER A 420 4.03 21.19 -3.08
N LEU A 421 4.33 20.34 -2.10
CA LEU A 421 4.79 20.80 -0.79
C LEU A 421 6.22 21.39 -0.80
N HIS A 422 6.92 21.26 -1.92
CA HIS A 422 8.24 21.87 -2.14
C HIS A 422 8.17 23.24 -2.82
N ASP A 423 6.97 23.66 -3.25
CA ASP A 423 6.76 24.94 -3.94
C ASP A 423 6.14 25.95 -2.96
N GLN A 424 7.01 26.79 -2.38
CA GLN A 424 6.61 27.75 -1.35
C GLN A 424 5.63 28.80 -1.88
N ASP A 425 5.85 29.33 -3.09
CA ASP A 425 5.01 30.38 -3.65
C ASP A 425 3.62 29.85 -4.00
N ALA A 426 3.55 28.64 -4.60
CA ALA A 426 2.27 27.99 -4.84
C ALA A 426 1.54 27.63 -3.54
N LEU A 427 2.27 27.26 -2.47
CA LEU A 427 1.69 27.06 -1.14
C LEU A 427 1.12 28.37 -0.58
N ALA A 428 1.88 29.47 -0.66
CA ALA A 428 1.43 30.78 -0.17
C ALA A 428 0.19 31.25 -0.94
N GLN A 429 0.16 31.07 -2.26
CA GLN A 429 -1.01 31.34 -3.07
C GLN A 429 -2.22 30.49 -2.66
N ALA A 430 -2.01 29.19 -2.42
CA ALA A 430 -3.05 28.30 -1.91
C ALA A 430 -3.52 28.65 -0.49
N MET A 431 -2.73 29.40 0.28
CA MET A 431 -3.10 29.88 1.62
C MET A 431 -3.75 31.28 1.60
N GLN A 432 -3.88 31.93 0.44
CA GLN A 432 -4.56 33.22 0.37
C GLN A 432 -6.04 33.10 0.74
N GLY A 433 -6.49 34.00 1.62
CA GLY A 433 -7.87 34.09 2.09
C GLY A 433 -8.28 33.07 3.15
N VAL A 434 -7.37 32.17 3.58
CA VAL A 434 -7.63 31.26 4.72
C VAL A 434 -7.08 31.84 6.02
N ASP A 435 -7.80 31.60 7.11
CA ASP A 435 -7.45 32.06 8.45
C ASP A 435 -6.58 31.04 9.19
N VAL A 436 -6.84 29.75 8.97
CA VAL A 436 -6.15 28.65 9.65
C VAL A 436 -5.62 27.63 8.65
N VAL A 437 -4.40 27.17 8.89
CA VAL A 437 -3.78 26.05 8.19
C VAL A 437 -3.54 24.91 9.17
N PHE A 438 -4.04 23.72 8.85
CA PHE A 438 -3.74 22.48 9.54
C PHE A 438 -2.72 21.67 8.73
N ASN A 439 -1.56 21.40 9.31
CA ASN A 439 -0.54 20.56 8.69
C ASN A 439 -0.53 19.16 9.32
N LEU A 440 -1.14 18.20 8.61
CA LEU A 440 -1.14 16.78 8.96
C LEU A 440 -0.27 15.95 7.99
N ALA A 441 0.61 16.60 7.23
CA ALA A 441 1.48 15.91 6.29
C ALA A 441 2.44 14.96 7.03
N LYS A 442 2.68 13.81 6.41
CA LYS A 442 3.71 12.86 6.83
C LYS A 442 4.48 12.35 5.63
N SER A 443 5.78 12.15 5.81
CA SER A 443 6.60 11.40 4.87
C SER A 443 6.89 9.98 5.39
N LEU A 444 7.21 9.06 4.49
CA LEU A 444 7.61 7.68 4.80
C LEU A 444 9.04 7.42 4.33
N ASP A 445 9.95 8.28 4.76
CA ASP A 445 11.35 8.22 4.35
C ASP A 445 12.10 7.05 5.00
N LYS A 446 13.07 6.53 4.25
CA LYS A 446 13.92 5.41 4.68
C LYS A 446 15.29 5.85 5.18
N THR A 447 15.65 7.10 4.93
CA THR A 447 16.93 7.71 5.33
C THR A 447 16.68 9.00 6.08
N TRP A 448 17.67 9.41 6.89
CA TRP A 448 17.59 10.67 7.61
C TRP A 448 17.69 11.88 6.69
N GLU A 449 18.47 11.79 5.61
CA GLU A 449 18.62 12.87 4.62
C GLU A 449 17.31 13.11 3.88
N ASP A 450 16.63 12.04 3.45
CA ASP A 450 15.31 12.14 2.84
C ASP A 450 14.30 12.72 3.85
N ALA A 451 14.33 12.30 5.12
CA ALA A 451 13.46 12.85 6.16
C ALA A 451 13.70 14.35 6.41
N LEU A 452 14.95 14.81 6.35
CA LEU A 452 15.28 16.23 6.44
C LEU A 452 14.71 17.04 5.28
N ARG A 453 14.72 16.47 4.06
CA ARG A 453 14.23 17.15 2.85
C ARG A 453 12.70 17.09 2.73
N ASN A 454 12.12 15.92 2.95
CA ASN A 454 10.74 15.60 2.59
C ASN A 454 9.74 15.72 3.75
N ASP A 455 10.18 15.69 5.02
CA ASP A 455 9.32 15.94 6.19
C ASP A 455 9.68 17.27 6.86
N VAL A 456 10.93 17.42 7.30
CA VAL A 456 11.38 18.63 8.03
C VAL A 456 11.39 19.87 7.12
N GLY A 457 12.02 19.77 5.95
CA GLY A 457 12.08 20.87 4.98
C GLY A 457 10.68 21.30 4.50
N VAL A 458 9.81 20.33 4.25
CA VAL A 458 8.41 20.57 3.90
C VAL A 458 7.65 21.27 5.02
N ALA A 459 7.81 20.85 6.28
CA ALA A 459 7.15 21.51 7.41
C ALA A 459 7.57 22.98 7.55
N VAL A 460 8.86 23.27 7.37
CA VAL A 460 9.40 24.65 7.36
C VAL A 460 8.84 25.44 6.18
N THR A 461 8.85 24.87 4.97
CA THR A 461 8.32 25.52 3.75
C THR A 461 6.84 25.89 3.92
N VAL A 462 6.04 25.00 4.49
CA VAL A 462 4.62 25.25 4.82
C VAL A 462 4.47 26.41 5.81
N ALA A 463 5.33 26.48 6.84
CA ALA A 463 5.28 27.56 7.81
C ALA A 463 5.68 28.92 7.21
N GLU A 464 6.70 28.94 6.35
CA GLU A 464 7.13 30.14 5.64
C GLU A 464 6.04 30.64 4.67
N ALA A 465 5.42 29.73 3.93
CA ALA A 465 4.26 30.05 3.08
C ALA A 465 3.07 30.58 3.88
N ALA A 466 2.80 30.03 5.08
CA ALA A 466 1.73 30.49 5.95
C ALA A 466 1.97 31.93 6.45
N MET A 467 3.22 32.26 6.82
CA MET A 467 3.59 33.64 7.17
C MET A 467 3.47 34.59 5.98
N GLN A 468 3.94 34.18 4.80
CA GLN A 468 3.86 34.97 3.56
C GLN A 468 2.40 35.28 3.18
N ALA A 469 1.49 34.34 3.40
CA ALA A 469 0.06 34.50 3.12
C ALA A 469 -0.72 35.24 4.23
N GLY A 470 -0.10 35.53 5.37
CA GLY A 470 -0.76 36.19 6.50
C GLY A 470 -1.74 35.30 7.27
N VAL A 471 -1.52 33.99 7.27
CA VAL A 471 -2.37 33.02 7.99
C VAL A 471 -2.36 33.32 9.49
N ARG A 472 -3.55 33.43 10.10
CA ARG A 472 -3.71 33.78 11.52
C ARG A 472 -3.37 32.63 12.47
N ARG A 473 -3.37 31.39 11.96
CA ARG A 473 -3.06 30.20 12.74
C ARG A 473 -2.45 29.07 11.90
N LEU A 474 -1.30 28.55 12.33
CA LEU A 474 -0.78 27.27 11.86
C LEU A 474 -0.89 26.22 12.97
N VAL A 475 -1.69 25.17 12.74
CA VAL A 475 -1.75 23.99 13.61
C VAL A 475 -0.90 22.88 13.00
N TYR A 476 0.21 22.54 13.65
CA TYR A 476 1.09 21.45 13.22
C TYR A 476 0.79 20.16 13.98
N THR A 477 0.68 19.04 13.27
CA THR A 477 0.48 17.73 13.89
C THR A 477 1.82 17.02 14.07
N GLY A 478 2.31 17.04 15.31
CA GLY A 478 3.41 16.24 15.82
C GLY A 478 2.99 14.83 16.23
N THR A 479 3.68 14.25 17.21
CA THR A 479 3.41 12.88 17.67
C THR A 479 3.92 12.63 19.09
N ILE A 480 3.18 11.85 19.88
CA ILE A 480 3.69 11.39 21.19
C ILE A 480 4.89 10.45 21.06
N ALA A 481 5.11 9.84 19.88
CA ALA A 481 6.22 8.92 19.65
C ALA A 481 7.61 9.58 19.81
N SER A 482 7.66 10.91 19.80
CA SER A 482 8.87 11.72 20.00
C SER A 482 9.35 11.73 21.46
N TYR A 483 8.48 11.48 22.45
CA TYR A 483 8.88 11.39 23.86
C TYR A 483 9.67 10.11 24.16
N ASP A 484 10.57 10.20 25.14
CA ASP A 484 11.08 9.01 25.82
C ASP A 484 10.03 8.51 26.82
N MET A 485 9.44 7.35 26.51
CA MET A 485 8.40 6.71 27.31
C MET A 485 8.94 5.44 27.99
N SER A 486 10.24 5.42 28.31
CA SER A 486 10.94 4.23 28.81
C SER A 486 10.98 4.07 30.34
N ASP A 487 10.56 5.08 31.10
CA ASP A 487 10.51 5.05 32.57
C ASP A 487 9.08 5.14 33.09
N PRO A 488 8.53 4.07 33.70
CA PRO A 488 7.17 4.08 34.22
C PRO A 488 6.95 5.03 35.41
N ARG A 489 8.02 5.58 35.99
CA ARG A 489 7.94 6.55 37.10
C ARG A 489 7.77 7.99 36.61
N VAL A 490 7.93 8.22 35.31
CA VAL A 490 7.81 9.54 34.70
C VAL A 490 6.46 9.64 34.02
N THR A 491 5.63 10.59 34.44
CA THR A 491 4.41 10.96 33.73
C THR A 491 4.76 11.99 32.67
N ILE A 492 4.39 11.71 31.42
CA ILE A 492 4.59 12.62 30.29
C ILE A 492 3.55 13.74 30.34
N THR A 493 4.04 14.96 30.30
CA THR A 493 3.26 16.19 30.16
C THR A 493 3.76 16.97 28.94
N GLU A 494 3.09 18.04 28.55
CA GLU A 494 3.54 18.91 27.46
C GLU A 494 4.87 19.62 27.75
N ASP A 495 5.22 19.79 29.02
CA ASP A 495 6.48 20.38 29.47
C ASP A 495 7.64 19.36 29.46
N THR A 496 7.34 18.08 29.24
CA THR A 496 8.37 17.05 29.08
C THR A 496 9.16 17.31 27.81
N SER A 497 10.46 17.59 27.95
CA SER A 497 11.33 17.87 26.80
C SER A 497 11.66 16.61 25.99
N PHE A 498 11.84 16.77 24.68
CA PHE A 498 12.46 15.72 23.87
C PHE A 498 13.95 15.59 24.19
N ALA A 499 14.51 14.39 23.99
CA ALA A 499 15.93 14.17 24.22
C ALA A 499 16.79 15.06 23.31
N ALA A 500 17.87 15.65 23.86
CA ALA A 500 18.79 16.49 23.10
C ALA A 500 19.48 15.72 21.94
N ASP A 501 19.72 14.42 22.12
CA ASP A 501 20.19 13.52 21.07
C ASP A 501 19.11 12.47 20.76
N MET A 502 18.51 12.56 19.58
CA MET A 502 17.49 11.62 19.10
C MET A 502 18.02 10.66 18.03
N ARG A 503 19.33 10.54 17.84
CA ARG A 503 19.93 9.68 16.78
C ARG A 503 19.67 8.18 16.98
N ASP A 504 19.30 7.80 18.18
CA ASP A 504 18.97 6.42 18.58
C ASP A 504 17.46 6.13 18.58
N ARG A 505 16.64 7.16 18.29
CA ARG A 505 15.20 7.05 18.08
C ARG A 505 14.89 6.62 16.65
N ASN A 506 13.73 6.00 16.47
CA ASN A 506 13.21 5.70 15.14
C ASN A 506 13.03 6.99 14.29
N LEU A 507 13.19 6.86 12.97
CA LEU A 507 13.21 8.00 12.05
C LEU A 507 11.94 8.87 12.12
N TYR A 508 10.76 8.26 12.30
CA TYR A 508 9.50 8.99 12.40
C TYR A 508 9.44 9.87 13.65
N ALA A 509 9.76 9.31 14.82
CA ALA A 509 9.81 10.08 16.07
C ALA A 509 10.86 11.21 16.01
N ARG A 510 12.02 10.93 15.41
CA ARG A 510 13.12 11.90 15.28
C ARG A 510 12.77 13.04 14.32
N SER A 511 12.20 12.73 13.16
CA SER A 511 11.81 13.75 12.16
C SER A 511 10.73 14.67 12.71
N LYS A 512 9.68 14.12 13.34
CA LYS A 512 8.61 14.94 13.94
C LYS A 512 9.12 15.86 15.05
N ALA A 513 10.01 15.38 15.92
CA ALA A 513 10.62 16.25 16.94
C ALA A 513 11.48 17.37 16.32
N GLU A 514 12.23 17.08 15.26
CA GLU A 514 13.02 18.08 14.55
C GLU A 514 12.12 19.11 13.83
N CYS A 515 10.98 18.71 13.28
CA CYS A 515 9.97 19.65 12.76
C CYS A 515 9.48 20.58 13.86
N GLU A 516 9.05 20.04 15.01
CA GLU A 516 8.56 20.84 16.13
C GLU A 516 9.62 21.84 16.62
N ARG A 517 10.89 21.41 16.72
CA ARG A 517 12.00 22.28 17.11
C ARG A 517 12.18 23.46 16.14
N ARG A 518 12.15 23.22 14.83
CA ARG A 518 12.31 24.29 13.83
C ARG A 518 11.09 25.21 13.75
N LEU A 519 9.91 24.66 13.90
CA LEU A 519 8.67 25.43 13.89
C LEU A 519 8.55 26.32 15.14
N MET A 520 8.92 25.82 16.32
CA MET A 520 9.00 26.65 17.53
C MET A 520 10.05 27.74 17.41
N ALA A 521 11.22 27.46 16.82
CA ALA A 521 12.21 28.51 16.55
C ALA A 521 11.64 29.61 15.62
N LEU A 522 10.87 29.25 14.59
CA LEU A 522 10.17 30.24 13.74
C LEU A 522 9.08 31.02 14.51
N HIS A 523 8.42 30.41 15.48
CA HIS A 523 7.49 31.10 16.38
C HIS A 523 8.24 32.15 17.21
N ASP A 524 9.31 31.74 17.89
CA ASP A 524 10.07 32.59 18.81
C ASP A 524 10.80 33.74 18.07
N GLU A 525 11.40 33.45 16.91
CA GLU A 525 12.25 34.39 16.17
C GLU A 525 11.47 35.29 15.19
N ARG A 526 10.39 34.76 14.60
CA ARG A 526 9.68 35.41 13.48
C ARG A 526 8.18 35.58 13.72
N GLY A 527 7.66 35.17 14.88
CA GLY A 527 6.26 35.38 15.25
C GLY A 527 5.26 34.49 14.51
N LEU A 528 5.68 33.31 14.01
CA LEU A 528 4.77 32.32 13.41
C LEU A 528 3.63 31.99 14.40
N PRO A 529 2.33 32.15 14.06
CA PRO A 529 1.23 31.86 14.98
C PRO A 529 0.96 30.36 15.08
N LEU A 530 1.87 29.63 15.72
CA LEU A 530 1.94 28.18 15.76
C LEU A 530 1.21 27.58 16.97
N VAL A 531 0.53 26.46 16.76
CA VAL A 531 0.09 25.53 17.82
C VAL A 531 0.44 24.11 17.42
N ILE A 532 0.90 23.28 18.36
CA ILE A 532 1.33 21.91 18.08
C ILE A 532 0.41 20.88 18.75
N ALA A 533 -0.19 20.00 17.95
CA ALA A 533 -0.93 18.83 18.44
C ALA A 533 -0.03 17.59 18.42
N ARG A 534 -0.01 16.80 19.50
CA ARG A 534 0.70 15.52 19.60
C ARG A 534 -0.31 14.39 19.85
N PRO A 535 -0.93 13.81 18.80
CA PRO A 535 -1.91 12.73 18.98
C PRO A 535 -1.30 11.44 19.51
N GLY A 536 -2.11 10.70 20.29
CA GLY A 536 -1.82 9.36 20.77
C GLY A 536 -1.95 8.26 19.71
N ILE A 537 -2.34 7.06 20.15
CA ILE A 537 -2.74 5.97 19.26
C ILE A 537 -4.18 6.22 18.80
N VAL A 538 -4.31 6.79 17.61
CA VAL A 538 -5.60 7.16 17.05
C VAL A 538 -6.34 5.92 16.52
N VAL A 539 -7.55 5.69 17.03
CA VAL A 539 -8.44 4.59 16.64
C VAL A 539 -9.85 5.13 16.34
N GLY A 540 -10.67 4.35 15.65
CA GLY A 540 -12.04 4.74 15.30
C GLY A 540 -12.43 4.41 13.85
N HIS A 541 -13.61 4.88 13.45
CA HIS A 541 -14.19 4.65 12.14
C HIS A 541 -13.25 5.00 10.97
N GLY A 542 -13.03 4.05 10.06
CA GLY A 542 -12.13 4.19 8.90
C GLY A 542 -10.64 4.02 9.21
N GLY A 543 -10.30 3.59 10.44
CA GLY A 543 -8.95 3.32 10.90
C GLY A 543 -8.47 1.90 10.56
N PRO A 544 -7.15 1.66 10.46
CA PRO A 544 -6.62 0.33 10.23
C PRO A 544 -6.67 -0.52 11.51
N LEU A 545 -7.01 -1.82 11.39
CA LEU A 545 -6.79 -2.81 12.45
C LEU A 545 -5.32 -2.84 12.90
N GLN A 546 -4.40 -2.71 11.94
CA GLN A 546 -2.97 -2.86 12.16
C GLN A 546 -2.34 -1.52 12.52
N HIS A 547 -2.15 -1.26 13.82
CA HIS A 547 -1.46 -0.07 14.31
C HIS A 547 -0.09 -0.41 14.91
N TRP A 548 0.98 0.23 14.43
CA TRP A 548 2.36 -0.01 14.89
C TRP A 548 2.59 0.40 16.35
N GLY A 549 1.81 1.36 16.87
CA GLY A 549 1.86 1.75 18.28
C GLY A 549 1.46 0.65 19.26
N ILE A 550 0.76 -0.40 18.79
CA ILE A 550 0.27 -1.52 19.62
C ILE A 550 1.22 -2.72 19.51
N GLY A 551 1.69 -3.02 18.31
CA GLY A 551 2.55 -4.19 18.06
C GLY A 551 2.98 -4.36 16.61
N ARG A 552 3.83 -5.37 16.39
CA ARG A 552 4.24 -5.85 15.06
C ARG A 552 3.29 -6.95 14.57
N TRP A 553 2.55 -6.65 13.52
CA TRP A 553 1.57 -7.53 12.91
C TRP A 553 2.21 -8.53 11.93
N HIS A 554 1.61 -9.72 11.84
CA HIS A 554 2.01 -10.81 10.94
C HIS A 554 0.74 -11.32 10.25
N GLY A 555 0.25 -10.54 9.30
CA GLY A 555 -1.10 -10.69 8.73
C GLY A 555 -2.19 -10.23 9.70
N ALA A 556 -3.44 -10.49 9.33
CA ALA A 556 -4.62 -10.09 10.11
C ALA A 556 -4.76 -10.82 11.46
N GLY A 557 -4.33 -12.09 11.52
CA GLY A 557 -4.64 -12.99 12.63
C GLY A 557 -3.57 -13.07 13.73
N ALA A 558 -2.43 -12.39 13.60
CA ALA A 558 -1.35 -12.52 14.58
C ALA A 558 -0.59 -11.21 14.80
N VAL A 559 -0.31 -10.93 16.07
CA VAL A 559 0.40 -9.72 16.50
C VAL A 559 1.40 -10.04 17.60
N ARG A 560 2.59 -9.45 17.47
CA ARG A 560 3.61 -9.41 18.51
C ARG A 560 3.54 -8.04 19.18
N ILE A 561 2.93 -7.95 20.35
CA ILE A 561 2.82 -6.69 21.08
C ILE A 561 4.16 -6.25 21.67
N TRP A 562 4.27 -4.96 21.97
CA TRP A 562 5.48 -4.42 22.61
C TRP A 562 5.50 -4.77 24.10
N GLY A 563 6.54 -5.47 24.53
CA GLY A 563 6.66 -5.92 25.92
C GLY A 563 5.62 -6.97 26.29
N HIS A 564 5.18 -6.94 27.54
CA HIS A 564 4.20 -7.87 28.09
C HIS A 564 2.74 -7.43 27.83
N GLY A 565 2.52 -6.17 27.43
CA GLY A 565 1.24 -5.64 26.96
C GLY A 565 0.20 -5.31 28.03
N ARG A 566 0.61 -5.10 29.29
CA ARG A 566 -0.30 -4.69 30.38
C ARG A 566 -0.25 -3.18 30.68
N ASN A 567 0.70 -2.45 30.11
CA ASN A 567 0.70 -1.00 30.23
C ASN A 567 -0.51 -0.43 29.50
N ILE A 568 -1.14 0.57 30.12
CA ILE A 568 -2.21 1.32 29.49
C ILE A 568 -1.64 2.06 28.28
N LEU A 569 -2.32 1.92 27.15
CA LEU A 569 -1.92 2.57 25.92
C LEU A 569 -2.58 3.95 25.81
N PRO A 570 -1.89 4.95 25.25
CA PRO A 570 -2.42 6.30 25.06
C PRO A 570 -3.37 6.34 23.85
N PHE A 571 -4.48 5.58 23.92
CA PHE A 571 -5.50 5.58 22.89
C PHE A 571 -6.26 6.91 22.85
N VAL A 572 -6.74 7.28 21.67
CA VAL A 572 -7.63 8.43 21.47
C VAL A 572 -8.53 8.16 20.28
N LEU A 573 -9.81 8.52 20.35
CA LEU A 573 -10.70 8.39 19.22
C LEU A 573 -10.37 9.44 18.16
N ILE A 574 -10.56 9.09 16.89
CA ILE A 574 -10.31 10.00 15.77
C ILE A 574 -11.17 11.28 15.86
N ASP A 575 -12.42 11.16 16.30
CA ASP A 575 -13.31 12.31 16.47
C ASP A 575 -12.83 13.24 17.58
N ASP A 576 -12.29 12.68 18.67
CA ASP A 576 -11.68 13.46 19.76
C ASP A 576 -10.43 14.20 19.28
N VAL A 577 -9.61 13.57 18.42
CA VAL A 577 -8.46 14.26 17.81
C VAL A 577 -8.92 15.41 16.92
N ALA A 578 -9.95 15.21 16.09
CA ALA A 578 -10.50 16.27 15.24
C ALA A 578 -11.07 17.43 16.07
N ASP A 579 -11.79 17.14 17.15
CA ASP A 579 -12.28 18.14 18.11
C ASP A 579 -11.13 18.93 18.75
N GLY A 580 -10.08 18.24 19.20
CA GLY A 580 -8.90 18.87 19.78
C GLY A 580 -8.18 19.79 18.80
N LEU A 581 -8.04 19.37 17.55
CA LEU A 581 -7.44 20.20 16.49
C LEU A 581 -8.26 21.46 16.21
N VAL A 582 -9.59 21.35 16.11
CA VAL A 582 -10.47 22.51 15.92
C VAL A 582 -10.33 23.51 17.06
N ARG A 583 -10.30 23.05 18.31
CA ARG A 583 -10.13 23.93 19.48
C ARG A 583 -8.80 24.69 19.48
N MET A 584 -7.78 24.17 18.79
CA MET A 584 -6.50 24.86 18.60
C MET A 584 -6.55 26.02 17.58
N ILE A 585 -7.74 26.39 17.07
CA ILE A 585 -7.95 27.65 16.35
C ILE A 585 -7.91 28.86 17.31
N ASP A 586 -8.18 28.65 18.61
CA ASP A 586 -8.32 29.71 19.62
C ASP A 586 -7.05 30.61 19.74
N PRO A 587 -7.14 31.95 19.65
CA PRO A 587 -6.02 32.88 19.85
C PRO A 587 -5.17 32.64 21.11
N ASP A 588 -5.78 32.19 22.21
CA ASP A 588 -5.13 32.20 23.53
C ASP A 588 -4.11 31.06 23.74
N VAL A 589 -3.98 30.17 22.76
CA VAL A 589 -3.11 28.99 22.84
C VAL A 589 -1.92 29.01 21.89
N VAL A 590 -1.66 30.14 21.21
CA VAL A 590 -0.48 30.31 20.34
C VAL A 590 0.82 30.09 21.13
N GLY A 591 1.79 29.42 20.48
CA GLY A 591 3.08 29.05 21.06
C GLY A 591 3.02 27.79 21.92
N GLN A 592 1.84 27.19 22.12
CA GLN A 592 1.68 26.02 22.97
C GLN A 592 1.65 24.71 22.18
N SER A 593 2.01 23.63 22.88
CA SER A 593 1.83 22.25 22.44
C SER A 593 0.84 21.53 23.35
N PHE A 594 0.16 20.51 22.81
CA PHE A 594 -0.88 19.71 23.48
C PHE A 594 -0.77 18.22 23.14
N ASN A 595 -0.80 17.36 24.16
CA ASN A 595 -0.91 15.92 23.97
C ASN A 595 -2.39 15.54 23.80
N LEU A 596 -2.77 15.09 22.61
CA LEU A 596 -4.14 14.61 22.34
C LEU A 596 -4.19 13.10 22.61
N VAL A 597 -4.26 12.75 23.89
CA VAL A 597 -4.40 11.38 24.41
C VAL A 597 -5.73 11.28 25.16
N GLY A 598 -6.49 10.23 24.93
CA GLY A 598 -7.77 9.98 25.61
C GLY A 598 -7.59 9.47 27.03
N GLU A 599 -8.70 9.14 27.69
CA GLU A 599 -8.65 8.55 29.03
C GLU A 599 -7.88 7.20 29.04
N PRO A 600 -7.20 6.85 30.14
CA PRO A 600 -6.41 5.64 30.25
C PRO A 600 -7.33 4.40 30.39
N MET A 601 -7.89 3.93 29.28
CA MET A 601 -8.91 2.88 29.28
C MET A 601 -8.35 1.47 29.09
N LEU A 602 -7.50 1.26 28.09
CA LEU A 602 -7.13 -0.09 27.63
C LEU A 602 -5.62 -0.27 27.56
N SER A 603 -5.16 -1.43 28.03
CA SER A 603 -3.83 -1.95 27.67
C SER A 603 -3.85 -2.60 26.28
N ALA A 604 -2.68 -2.93 25.74
CA ALA A 604 -2.60 -3.68 24.48
C ALA A 604 -3.40 -4.99 24.54
N ARG A 605 -3.32 -5.73 25.67
CA ARG A 605 -4.11 -6.95 25.87
C ARG A 605 -5.60 -6.66 25.99
N GLY A 606 -5.97 -5.66 26.80
CA GLY A 606 -7.36 -5.24 26.96
C GLY A 606 -8.01 -4.88 25.63
N TYR A 607 -7.28 -4.21 24.73
CA TYR A 607 -7.76 -3.90 23.39
C TYR A 607 -8.04 -5.17 22.56
N PHE A 608 -7.16 -6.17 22.58
CA PHE A 608 -7.39 -7.42 21.86
C PHE A 608 -8.48 -8.29 22.49
N ASP A 609 -8.60 -8.26 23.82
CA ASP A 609 -9.69 -8.93 24.53
C ASP A 609 -11.04 -8.28 24.18
N ALA A 610 -11.10 -6.95 24.11
CA ALA A 610 -12.27 -6.20 23.66
C ALA A 610 -12.64 -6.50 22.19
N ILE A 611 -11.65 -6.63 21.29
CA ILE A 611 -11.88 -7.09 19.90
C ILE A 611 -12.53 -8.47 19.90
N HIS A 612 -12.00 -9.40 20.70
CA HIS A 612 -12.55 -10.76 20.77
C HIS A 612 -13.99 -10.78 21.32
N GLN A 613 -14.26 -10.04 22.39
CA GLN A 613 -15.57 -9.96 23.01
C GLN A 613 -16.61 -9.29 22.08
N THR A 614 -16.20 -8.24 21.37
CA THR A 614 -17.10 -7.43 20.53
C THR A 614 -17.38 -8.09 19.17
N LEU A 615 -16.35 -8.65 18.54
CA LEU A 615 -16.41 -9.15 17.16
C LEU A 615 -16.36 -10.68 17.05
N GLY A 616 -16.20 -11.41 18.17
CA GLY A 616 -16.04 -12.87 18.18
C GLY A 616 -14.71 -13.37 17.61
N ALA A 617 -13.82 -12.48 17.16
CA ALA A 617 -12.60 -12.81 16.45
C ALA A 617 -11.38 -12.82 17.37
N ARG A 618 -10.72 -13.98 17.49
CA ARG A 618 -9.52 -14.11 18.34
C ARG A 618 -8.24 -13.90 17.54
N ILE A 619 -7.53 -12.81 17.83
CA ILE A 619 -6.20 -12.55 17.27
C ILE A 619 -5.15 -13.27 18.14
N ARG A 620 -4.16 -13.91 17.50
CA ARG A 620 -3.04 -14.53 18.21
C ARG A 620 -2.10 -13.44 18.72
N VAL A 621 -2.21 -13.13 20.01
CA VAL A 621 -1.37 -12.14 20.70
C VAL A 621 -0.19 -12.81 21.37
N SER A 622 1.03 -12.41 20.99
CA SER A 622 2.27 -12.86 21.65
C SER A 622 3.03 -11.68 22.25
N PRO A 623 3.56 -11.79 23.49
CA PRO A 623 4.40 -10.74 24.04
C PRO A 623 5.74 -10.66 23.29
N GLY A 624 6.32 -9.46 23.27
CA GLY A 624 7.64 -9.17 22.71
C GLY A 624 8.68 -8.97 23.82
N ASN A 625 9.84 -9.62 23.71
CA ASN A 625 10.94 -9.37 24.63
C ASN A 625 11.77 -8.16 24.12
N LEU A 626 11.65 -7.05 24.82
CA LEU A 626 12.28 -5.78 24.45
C LEU A 626 13.82 -5.86 24.43
N HIS A 627 14.41 -6.61 25.37
CA HIS A 627 15.86 -6.83 25.41
C HIS A 627 16.33 -7.69 24.23
N ALA A 628 15.55 -8.70 23.84
CA ALA A 628 15.86 -9.52 22.67
C ALA A 628 15.76 -8.71 21.37
N PHE A 629 14.77 -7.81 21.24
CA PHE A 629 14.68 -6.90 20.10
C PHE A 629 15.85 -5.94 20.03
N TYR A 630 16.22 -5.32 21.15
CA TYR A 630 17.41 -4.49 21.25
C TYR A 630 18.68 -5.26 20.85
N ALA A 631 18.89 -6.47 21.38
CA ALA A 631 20.04 -7.30 21.05
C ALA A 631 20.08 -7.65 19.55
N SER A 632 18.94 -8.03 18.96
CA SER A 632 18.83 -8.31 17.52
C SER A 632 19.18 -7.09 16.67
N ASP A 633 18.69 -5.91 17.05
CA ASP A 633 19.00 -4.67 16.34
C ASP A 633 20.46 -4.25 16.54
N ALA A 634 21.06 -4.52 17.69
CA ALA A 634 22.48 -4.27 17.92
C ALA A 634 23.37 -5.13 17.02
N VAL A 635 23.04 -6.42 16.86
CA VAL A 635 23.73 -7.31 15.92
C VAL A 635 23.56 -6.82 14.47
N LYS A 636 22.33 -6.48 14.05
CA LYS A 636 22.07 -5.96 12.70
C LYS A 636 22.78 -4.63 12.45
N TYR A 637 22.83 -3.75 13.44
CA TYR A 637 23.54 -2.48 13.37
C TYR A 637 25.04 -2.72 13.20
N ALA A 638 25.65 -3.60 14.00
CA ALA A 638 27.07 -3.95 13.87
C ALA A 638 27.38 -4.52 12.48
N LEU A 639 26.54 -5.43 11.98
CA LEU A 639 26.66 -5.99 10.63
C LEU A 639 26.58 -4.89 9.56
N LYS A 640 25.54 -4.05 9.60
CA LYS A 640 25.33 -3.00 8.58
C LYS A 640 26.42 -1.93 8.62
N LYS A 641 26.87 -1.53 9.81
CA LYS A 641 27.84 -0.45 10.00
C LYS A 641 29.27 -0.91 9.73
N TYR A 642 29.68 -2.03 10.32
CA TYR A 642 31.08 -2.45 10.29
C TYR A 642 31.37 -3.40 9.12
N ALA A 643 30.50 -4.39 8.86
CA ALA A 643 30.72 -5.33 7.76
C ALA A 643 30.26 -4.78 6.40
N LEU A 644 29.06 -4.20 6.33
CA LEU A 644 28.50 -3.66 5.07
C LEU A 644 28.83 -2.18 4.84
N ARG A 645 29.55 -1.52 5.76
CA ARG A 645 29.96 -0.11 5.69
C ARG A 645 28.83 0.87 5.30
N ARG A 646 27.58 0.55 5.67
CA ARG A 646 26.43 1.40 5.36
C ARG A 646 26.46 2.65 6.23
N LYS A 647 26.25 3.82 5.62
CA LYS A 647 26.09 5.10 6.31
C LYS A 647 24.64 5.29 6.78
N GLY A 648 24.41 6.14 7.78
CA GLY A 648 23.08 6.53 8.24
C GLY A 648 22.27 5.45 8.98
N VAL A 649 22.91 4.40 9.50
CA VAL A 649 22.23 3.34 10.25
C VAL A 649 21.85 3.86 11.64
N VAL A 650 20.57 3.73 12.02
CA VAL A 650 20.07 4.12 13.34
C VAL A 650 20.75 3.30 14.44
N ARG A 651 21.22 3.96 15.50
CA ARG A 651 21.85 3.31 16.64
C ARG A 651 20.79 2.51 17.43
N PRO A 652 21.04 1.25 17.79
CA PRO A 652 20.11 0.48 18.63
C PRO A 652 19.98 1.14 20.00
N SER A 653 18.75 1.25 20.52
CA SER A 653 18.46 1.82 21.84
C SER A 653 17.45 0.97 22.59
N LEU A 654 17.81 0.56 23.81
CA LEU A 654 16.86 -0.13 24.68
C LEU A 654 15.76 0.84 25.15
N ALA A 655 16.08 2.12 25.31
CA ALA A 655 15.10 3.15 25.66
C ALA A 655 14.06 3.35 24.54
N ASP A 656 14.45 3.35 23.26
CA ASP A 656 13.50 3.38 22.13
C ASP A 656 12.59 2.14 22.13
N TRP A 657 13.14 0.94 22.35
CA TRP A 657 12.34 -0.29 22.47
C TRP A 657 11.37 -0.27 23.65
N LYS A 658 11.81 0.23 24.81
CA LYS A 658 10.98 0.43 25.99
C LYS A 658 9.88 1.47 25.76
N SER A 659 10.20 2.56 25.07
CA SER A 659 9.23 3.60 24.71
C SER A 659 8.08 3.07 23.86
N ARG A 660 8.34 2.10 22.97
CA ARG A 660 7.28 1.45 22.17
C ARG A 660 6.30 0.64 23.02
N ALA A 661 6.71 0.21 24.20
CA ALA A 661 5.84 -0.47 25.15
C ALA A 661 5.04 0.50 26.04
N HIS A 662 5.18 1.82 25.82
CA HIS A 662 4.45 2.89 26.54
C HIS A 662 4.53 2.70 28.05
N LEU A 663 5.75 2.70 28.62
CA LEU A 663 5.92 2.51 30.06
C LEU A 663 5.47 3.73 30.85
N SER A 664 5.72 4.93 30.32
CA SER A 664 5.35 6.20 30.94
C SER A 664 3.87 6.54 30.69
N PRO A 665 3.07 6.85 31.73
CA PRO A 665 1.71 7.37 31.56
C PRO A 665 1.70 8.80 31.02
N PHE A 666 0.55 9.25 30.51
CA PHE A 666 0.35 10.62 30.01
C PHE A 666 -0.62 11.40 30.92
N ALA A 667 -0.30 12.66 31.20
CA ALA A 667 -1.24 13.61 31.78
C ALA A 667 -2.10 14.25 30.68
N ILE A 668 -3.37 14.51 30.99
CA ILE A 668 -4.36 15.06 30.03
C ILE A 668 -4.98 16.38 30.50
N ASP A 669 -4.44 17.00 31.56
CA ASP A 669 -5.03 18.17 32.21
C ASP A 669 -4.88 19.46 31.40
N LYS A 670 -3.75 19.64 30.71
CA LYS A 670 -3.48 20.88 29.96
C LYS A 670 -4.44 21.07 28.78
N PRO A 671 -4.68 20.08 27.90
CA PRO A 671 -5.69 20.21 26.84
C PRO A 671 -7.09 20.47 27.40
N ARG A 672 -7.47 19.84 28.52
CA ARG A 672 -8.77 20.08 29.18
C ARG A 672 -8.93 21.51 29.64
N ARG A 673 -7.93 22.03 30.32
CA ARG A 673 -7.95 23.38 30.90
C ARG A 673 -7.83 24.48 29.84
N ALA A 674 -6.90 24.32 28.90
CA ALA A 674 -6.57 25.37 27.93
C ALA A 674 -7.48 25.35 26.69
N LEU A 675 -7.95 24.18 26.25
CA LEU A 675 -8.79 24.06 25.04
C LEU A 675 -10.27 23.77 25.36
N GLY A 676 -10.58 23.45 26.62
CA GLY A 676 -11.88 22.88 26.97
C GLY A 676 -12.12 21.50 26.32
N TRP A 677 -11.04 20.80 25.93
CA TRP A 677 -11.13 19.53 25.21
C TRP A 677 -11.64 18.41 26.13
N ARG A 678 -12.67 17.69 25.68
CA ARG A 678 -13.33 16.62 26.44
C ARG A 678 -13.35 15.34 25.60
N PRO A 679 -12.27 14.52 25.64
CA PRO A 679 -12.26 13.24 24.95
C PRO A 679 -13.26 12.27 25.59
N GLU A 680 -13.60 11.19 24.87
CA GLU A 680 -14.48 10.14 25.37
C GLU A 680 -13.98 9.59 26.72
N THR A 681 -14.91 9.45 27.66
CA THR A 681 -14.61 9.00 29.04
C THR A 681 -15.26 7.67 29.37
N ASP A 682 -16.28 7.25 28.60
CA ASP A 682 -16.94 5.97 28.79
C ASP A 682 -16.22 4.84 28.04
N PRO A 683 -15.69 3.81 28.73
CA PRO A 683 -15.06 2.66 28.09
C PRO A 683 -15.97 1.88 27.13
N GLU A 684 -17.27 1.79 27.39
CA GLU A 684 -18.19 1.06 26.51
C GLU A 684 -18.39 1.82 25.19
N CYS A 685 -18.66 3.12 25.28
CA CYS A 685 -18.73 4.01 24.12
C CYS A 685 -17.41 4.03 23.32
N PHE A 686 -16.26 4.01 24.02
CA PHE A 686 -14.96 3.91 23.37
C PHE A 686 -14.82 2.60 22.58
N ILE A 687 -15.18 1.46 23.18
CA ILE A 687 -15.11 0.14 22.51
C ILE A 687 -16.02 0.13 21.28
N GLU A 688 -17.23 0.66 21.38
CA GLU A 688 -18.17 0.74 20.26
C GLU A 688 -17.54 1.50 19.08
N LYS A 689 -17.06 2.73 19.31
CA LYS A 689 -16.46 3.57 18.27
C LYS A 689 -15.12 3.04 17.75
N ALA A 690 -14.27 2.53 18.64
CA ALA A 690 -12.90 2.11 18.30
C ALA A 690 -12.82 0.71 17.67
N ILE A 691 -13.79 -0.17 17.94
CA ILE A 691 -13.75 -1.58 17.54
C ILE A 691 -14.93 -1.94 16.64
N ARG A 692 -16.18 -1.67 17.05
CA ARG A 692 -17.36 -2.05 16.27
C ARG A 692 -17.51 -1.16 15.04
N ASP A 693 -17.65 0.14 15.23
CA ASP A 693 -17.86 1.12 14.15
C ASP A 693 -16.62 1.30 13.27
N ALA A 694 -15.45 0.90 13.79
CA ALA A 694 -14.20 0.86 13.05
C ALA A 694 -14.19 -0.19 11.92
N ASN A 695 -15.10 -1.16 11.94
CA ASN A 695 -15.18 -2.26 10.97
C ASN A 695 -13.81 -2.91 10.71
N LEU A 696 -13.12 -3.28 11.80
CA LEU A 696 -11.72 -3.71 11.76
C LEU A 696 -11.48 -4.96 10.88
N LEU A 697 -12.50 -5.81 10.70
CA LEU A 697 -12.41 -7.06 9.93
C LEU A 697 -13.06 -6.99 8.55
N GLY A 698 -13.80 -5.93 8.23
CA GLY A 698 -14.50 -5.78 6.94
C GLY A 698 -15.65 -6.77 6.78
N LEU A 699 -16.41 -7.00 7.86
CA LEU A 699 -17.55 -7.91 7.90
C LEU A 699 -18.83 -7.15 8.19
#